data_AF-A0AAN6BL88-F1
#
_entry.id   AF-A0AAN6BL88-F1
#
_cell.length_a   1.000
_cell.length_b   1.000
_cell.length_c   1.000
_cell.angle_alpha   90.00
_cell.angle_beta   90.00
_cell.angle_gamma   90.00
#
_symmetry.space_group_name_H-M   'P 1'
#
loop_
_entity.id
_entity.type
_entity.pdbx_description
1 polymer ?
#
loop_
_entity_poly.entity_id
_entity_poly.type
_entity_poly.pdbx_seq_one_letter_code
_entity_poly.pdbx_strand_id
1 'polypeptide(L)'
;MDFHPSERPSESDLFKFERFDKGYDAEDICCVVCGAPSFVVEAEVRNKNLERYKWFVPLAIRAENYHYEKDYDIASLPNHDLPLEVLGIDEIEIDGVHYGERLSRLEPVSYWEHSSKLVHHLYTEYPYVTVHSECLGMIRRLVDHRQALLKAGGSVGPRRPTTLSQFYEVFEQRLTRVHSDYPLGRNGSFNPRRVVEPHFYYFRDTDLFHNVAWAFGDQKVYEYEMAPYPIPGLTQEILSYLRPLPPSLQGQSGISPKLEALPTELQDMIYKDLHPFINPEQTCTYSLPSRLWRDLLFNQQILPWLWDLDTSALQSCPVTTLAVDVPTFEAEEFWDWESLVRTLAQVEVFEPGQPLEHAPLRLRNRRRIWRLLEEAEDEDIEEWLDTYLSQLATVPAIPLPTDLPYYDILNQVAGLMPPLQTGGVQNNSVQMLAAMRDNLRSSENSTTVGTEHLHERAANLKVIVVGDSISQGREGDFTWRYRIWEWFQSQGVGVDFVGPYTGTVQPDKPAPPSPPALYGEPQPTGAIKVSGGYAKEVSSGFPKNHFAVWGRAAAVDKGLIKEVMAAHPADLMLLLLGFNDMGWFYSDSMGTLDSIHTLISNARAVNPTMKFAIANVPQRSFIGGREDLPVSTNIYNSLLRDAIPEWSTTASPIHLVELEKNYNCQPSSCPVGSDGLHPNAMGEYQIARAFSQTLVKDFGIGSSALSIPSDVPARPLPVPSNFKVFTSPSGVTATWDPVYGAYNYDVRSKIKGGIPNFSAGSVSSNRWDATWPIDGWEYEVQVRASAGDTIKGDWTTTLTATAHPQTAEAPKNVIVTATSTGFDISWDPPTGAYSDSITEYNVIYWDKDAECDFVTGAAFKGTSAHISGLVTGHRHFVAVETWNAAGEGFPAVVRSVIPGAGTPPPPTDLKIIAADPTTAHLTWDSLSAAAGYRLWSRNVNAAGSKLEALNYTVEASCSDQYYLFPGTWNYEWEMCPRTISGQRR
;
A
#
# COMPACT_ATOMS: atom_id res chain seq x y z
N MET A 1 -10.50 19.09 28.56
CA MET A 1 -11.27 19.85 27.57
C MET A 1 -12.36 20.61 28.29
N ASP A 2 -12.59 21.86 27.93
CA ASP A 2 -13.86 22.50 28.25
C ASP A 2 -14.90 21.90 27.30
N PHE A 3 -15.80 21.06 27.80
CA PHE A 3 -16.92 20.59 27.00
C PHE A 3 -17.73 21.77 26.49
N HIS A 4 -18.17 21.68 25.23
CA HIS A 4 -19.12 22.63 24.68
C HIS A 4 -20.32 22.76 25.65
N PRO A 5 -20.85 23.97 25.92
CA PRO A 5 -21.92 24.15 26.90
C PRO A 5 -23.15 23.26 26.69
N SER A 6 -23.46 22.88 25.45
CA SER A 6 -24.57 21.97 25.10
C SER A 6 -24.28 20.49 25.34
N GLU A 7 -23.03 20.11 25.65
CA GLU A 7 -22.58 18.72 25.77
C GLU A 7 -21.88 18.44 27.09
N ARG A 8 -21.96 19.36 28.07
CA ARG A 8 -21.39 19.14 29.40
C ARG A 8 -22.01 17.87 30.01
N PRO A 9 -21.21 16.82 30.28
CA PRO A 9 -21.72 15.60 30.89
C PRO A 9 -22.29 15.89 32.28
N SER A 10 -23.28 15.10 32.70
CA SER A 10 -23.72 15.12 34.10
C SER A 10 -22.59 14.63 35.01
N GLU A 11 -22.60 14.98 36.31
CA GLU A 11 -21.59 14.45 37.26
C GLU A 11 -21.55 12.91 37.26
N SER A 12 -22.67 12.24 36.97
CA SER A 12 -22.77 10.78 36.83
C SER A 12 -22.15 10.22 35.54
N ASP A 13 -22.02 11.03 34.48
CA ASP A 13 -21.37 10.64 33.21
C ASP A 13 -19.83 10.78 33.29
N LEU A 14 -19.31 11.39 34.35
CA LEU A 14 -17.87 11.55 34.62
C LEU A 14 -17.38 10.46 35.57
N PHE A 15 -17.32 9.21 35.08
CA PHE A 15 -16.65 8.14 35.83
C PHE A 15 -15.29 7.83 35.20
N LYS A 16 -14.29 7.60 36.07
CA LYS A 16 -13.02 7.01 35.65
C LYS A 16 -13.15 5.50 35.78
N PHE A 17 -13.01 4.80 34.66
CA PHE A 17 -12.96 3.35 34.65
C PHE A 17 -11.54 2.88 35.03
N GLU A 18 -11.40 1.98 36.01
CA GLU A 18 -10.10 1.38 36.33
C GLU A 18 -9.75 0.38 35.22
N ARG A 19 -8.75 0.74 34.42
CA ARG A 19 -8.25 -0.06 33.30
C ARG A 19 -7.82 -1.44 33.82
N PHE A 20 -8.55 -2.51 33.47
CA PHE A 20 -8.13 -3.88 33.78
C PHE A 20 -7.10 -4.33 32.73
N ASP A 21 -5.84 -4.27 33.10
CA ASP A 21 -4.68 -4.81 32.38
C ASP A 21 -4.45 -6.32 32.67
N LYS A 22 -5.48 -7.03 33.17
CA LYS A 22 -5.38 -8.45 33.55
C LYS A 22 -6.51 -9.30 32.95
N GLY A 23 -6.23 -9.87 31.78
CA GLY A 23 -6.62 -11.21 31.39
C GLY A 23 -8.03 -11.42 30.81
N TYR A 24 -8.03 -11.95 29.59
CA TYR A 24 -9.10 -12.67 28.86
C TYR A 24 -10.13 -11.84 28.07
N ASP A 25 -9.96 -11.92 26.74
CA ASP A 25 -10.96 -11.87 25.66
C ASP A 25 -12.32 -11.24 26.00
N ALA A 26 -12.36 -9.91 26.18
CA ALA A 26 -13.59 -9.17 26.01
C ALA A 26 -13.79 -8.96 24.49
N GLU A 27 -14.50 -9.89 23.86
CA GLU A 27 -14.84 -9.88 22.43
C GLU A 27 -15.85 -8.75 22.11
N ASP A 28 -15.43 -7.48 22.22
CA ASP A 28 -16.27 -6.35 21.84
C ASP A 28 -16.46 -6.35 20.31
N ILE A 29 -17.66 -6.74 19.85
CA ILE A 29 -18.06 -6.59 18.44
C ILE A 29 -18.13 -5.09 18.16
N CYS A 30 -17.21 -4.54 17.35
CA CYS A 30 -17.25 -3.13 16.96
C CYS A 30 -18.16 -2.89 15.75
N CYS A 31 -18.70 -1.68 15.66
CA CYS A 31 -19.40 -1.24 14.45
C CYS A 31 -18.40 -1.09 13.32
N VAL A 32 -18.63 -1.76 12.18
CA VAL A 32 -17.72 -1.76 11.02
C VAL A 32 -17.57 -0.40 10.34
N VAL A 33 -18.44 0.55 10.67
CA VAL A 33 -18.46 1.90 10.08
C VAL A 33 -17.70 2.90 10.93
N CYS A 34 -17.89 2.86 12.25
CA CYS A 34 -17.36 3.88 13.16
C CYS A 34 -16.31 3.34 14.14
N GLY A 35 -16.08 2.04 14.17
CA GLY A 35 -15.13 1.37 15.05
C GLY A 35 -15.49 1.38 16.55
N ALA A 36 -16.58 2.05 16.94
CA ALA A 36 -17.03 2.07 18.33
C ALA A 36 -17.75 0.76 18.72
N PRO A 37 -17.76 0.36 20.00
CA PRO A 37 -18.32 -0.90 20.45
C PRO A 37 -19.81 -0.99 20.14
N SER A 38 -20.26 -2.15 19.65
CA SER A 38 -21.66 -2.40 19.32
C SER A 38 -22.48 -2.83 20.53
N PHE A 39 -21.85 -3.17 21.65
CA PHE A 39 -22.52 -3.41 22.92
C PHE A 39 -21.63 -3.03 24.10
N VAL A 40 -22.27 -2.69 25.22
CA VAL A 40 -21.60 -2.41 26.50
C VAL A 40 -21.73 -3.66 27.37
N VAL A 41 -20.67 -4.46 27.46
CA VAL A 41 -20.69 -5.76 28.15
C VAL A 41 -20.69 -5.60 29.66
N GLU A 42 -20.06 -4.54 30.15
CA GLU A 42 -19.83 -4.41 31.57
C GLU A 42 -21.11 -4.01 32.32
N ALA A 43 -21.51 -4.85 33.27
CA ALA A 43 -22.68 -4.63 34.10
C ALA A 43 -22.63 -3.26 34.82
N GLU A 44 -21.45 -2.76 35.19
CA GLU A 44 -21.30 -1.45 35.84
C GLU A 44 -21.64 -0.27 34.92
N VAL A 45 -21.27 -0.31 33.64
CA VAL A 45 -21.62 0.74 32.66
C VAL A 45 -23.06 0.58 32.18
N ARG A 46 -23.48 -0.66 31.87
CA ARG A 46 -24.85 -0.96 31.42
C ARG A 46 -25.90 -0.57 32.47
N ASN A 47 -25.67 -0.87 33.74
CA ASN A 47 -26.63 -0.59 34.81
C ASN A 47 -26.72 0.91 35.16
N LYS A 48 -25.74 1.73 34.76
CA LYS A 48 -25.76 3.18 34.99
C LYS A 48 -26.68 3.94 34.03
N ASN A 49 -27.13 3.32 32.93
CA ASN A 49 -28.06 3.91 31.96
C ASN A 49 -27.61 5.31 31.46
N LEU A 50 -26.31 5.44 31.16
CA LEU A 50 -25.70 6.72 30.80
C LEU A 50 -26.13 7.14 29.39
N GLU A 51 -26.52 8.41 29.22
CA GLU A 51 -27.01 8.95 27.94
C GLU A 51 -26.01 8.80 26.80
N ARG A 52 -24.71 8.84 27.12
CA ARG A 52 -23.62 8.74 26.15
C ARG A 52 -23.60 7.42 25.38
N TYR A 53 -23.97 6.31 26.03
CA TYR A 53 -23.86 4.97 25.43
C TYR A 53 -25.15 4.45 24.81
N LYS A 54 -26.26 5.20 24.90
CA LYS A 54 -27.57 4.75 24.43
C LYS A 54 -27.66 4.54 22.91
N TRP A 55 -26.77 5.15 22.14
CA TRP A 55 -26.71 4.99 20.69
C TRP A 55 -25.84 3.81 20.23
N PHE A 56 -25.15 3.13 21.16
CA PHE A 56 -24.44 1.87 20.86
C PHE A 56 -25.46 0.72 20.75
N VAL A 57 -26.45 0.90 19.87
CA VAL A 57 -27.48 -0.09 19.57
C VAL A 57 -27.01 -0.88 18.35
N PRO A 58 -26.64 -2.16 18.52
CA PRO A 58 -26.16 -2.98 17.42
C PRO A 58 -27.34 -3.36 16.52
N LEU A 59 -27.07 -3.33 15.22
CA LEU A 59 -27.82 -4.02 14.19
C LEU A 59 -26.87 -4.99 13.49
N ALA A 60 -27.37 -6.15 13.12
CA ALA A 60 -26.68 -7.03 12.18
C ALA A 60 -27.25 -6.78 10.80
N ILE A 61 -26.39 -6.51 9.82
CA ILE A 61 -26.81 -6.31 8.43
C ILE A 61 -26.19 -7.35 7.51
N ARG A 62 -26.96 -7.74 6.48
CA ARG A 62 -26.54 -8.65 5.43
C ARG A 62 -27.19 -8.26 4.11
N ALA A 63 -26.45 -8.24 3.02
CA ALA A 63 -27.05 -8.18 1.69
C ALA A 63 -27.62 -9.55 1.30
N GLU A 64 -28.93 -9.65 1.08
CA GLU A 64 -29.61 -10.87 0.66
C GLU A 64 -29.11 -11.31 -0.72
N ASN A 65 -28.77 -12.59 -0.85
CA ASN A 65 -28.16 -13.17 -2.06
C ASN A 65 -26.76 -12.63 -2.39
N TYR A 66 -26.14 -11.87 -1.49
CA TYR A 66 -24.69 -11.70 -1.51
C TYR A 66 -24.09 -13.04 -1.04
N HIS A 67 -23.82 -13.91 -2.03
CA HIS A 67 -23.24 -15.21 -1.79
C HIS A 67 -21.72 -15.08 -1.83
N TYR A 68 -21.04 -15.62 -0.82
CA TYR A 68 -19.72 -16.16 -1.07
C TYR A 68 -19.89 -17.23 -2.14
N GLU A 69 -19.47 -16.97 -3.37
CA GLU A 69 -19.07 -18.08 -4.21
C GLU A 69 -17.93 -18.81 -3.47
N LYS A 70 -17.74 -20.09 -3.76
CA LYS A 70 -17.14 -21.09 -2.86
C LYS A 70 -15.62 -20.97 -2.67
N ASP A 71 -15.11 -19.77 -2.82
CA ASP A 71 -13.83 -19.40 -3.37
C ASP A 71 -13.88 -17.86 -3.23
N TYR A 72 -13.11 -17.24 -2.34
CA TYR A 72 -13.24 -15.86 -1.84
C TYR A 72 -13.08 -14.71 -2.89
N ASP A 73 -13.57 -14.91 -4.12
CA ASP A 73 -13.74 -13.92 -5.19
C ASP A 73 -14.96 -13.08 -4.85
N ILE A 74 -14.74 -11.80 -4.67
CA ILE A 74 -15.79 -10.81 -4.64
C ILE A 74 -15.66 -10.08 -5.98
N ALA A 75 -16.24 -10.64 -7.04
CA ALA A 75 -16.52 -9.82 -8.21
C ALA A 75 -17.67 -8.90 -7.82
N SER A 76 -17.38 -7.67 -7.39
CA SER A 76 -18.41 -6.66 -7.17
C SER A 76 -19.17 -6.51 -8.48
N LEU A 77 -20.43 -6.98 -8.51
CA LEU A 77 -21.27 -6.76 -9.67
C LEU A 77 -21.45 -5.25 -9.81
N PRO A 78 -21.00 -4.61 -10.90
CA PRO A 78 -21.13 -3.17 -11.03
C PRO A 78 -22.62 -2.81 -11.03
N ASN A 79 -23.03 -1.96 -10.11
CA ASN A 79 -24.42 -1.48 -9.94
C ASN A 79 -25.43 -2.52 -9.44
N HIS A 80 -25.02 -3.42 -8.54
CA HIS A 80 -25.99 -4.27 -7.84
C HIS A 80 -26.66 -3.52 -6.67
N ASP A 81 -27.96 -3.76 -6.49
CA ASP A 81 -28.77 -3.24 -5.38
C ASP A 81 -29.50 -4.43 -4.75
N LEU A 82 -28.77 -5.18 -3.92
CA LEU A 82 -29.32 -6.34 -3.23
C LEU A 82 -30.14 -5.88 -2.01
N PRO A 83 -31.29 -6.52 -1.71
CA PRO A 83 -32.03 -6.22 -0.49
C PRO A 83 -31.12 -6.37 0.73
N LEU A 84 -31.11 -5.37 1.61
CA LEU A 84 -30.35 -5.45 2.86
C LEU A 84 -31.27 -5.98 3.96
N GLU A 85 -30.99 -7.19 4.44
CA GLU A 85 -31.56 -7.72 5.66
C GLU A 85 -30.93 -7.01 6.87
N VAL A 86 -31.78 -6.60 7.80
CA VAL A 86 -31.38 -5.87 9.01
C VAL A 86 -32.06 -6.55 10.19
N LEU A 87 -31.26 -7.12 11.09
CA LEU A 87 -31.74 -7.74 12.31
C LEU A 87 -31.48 -6.83 13.50
N GLY A 88 -32.51 -6.63 14.32
CA GLY A 88 -32.41 -5.94 15.60
C GLY A 88 -31.70 -6.79 16.65
N ILE A 89 -31.25 -6.16 17.74
CA ILE A 89 -30.59 -6.85 18.85
C ILE A 89 -31.42 -8.01 19.43
N ASP A 90 -32.75 -7.89 19.44
CA ASP A 90 -33.67 -8.92 19.95
C ASP A 90 -33.81 -10.12 18.99
N GLU A 91 -33.33 -10.00 17.75
CA GLU A 91 -33.39 -11.01 16.67
C GLU A 91 -32.04 -11.71 16.46
N ILE A 92 -30.99 -11.29 17.17
CA ILE A 92 -29.63 -11.80 17.07
C ILE A 92 -29.35 -12.74 18.25
N GLU A 93 -29.04 -14.00 17.98
CA GLU A 93 -28.54 -14.95 18.98
C GLU A 93 -27.01 -14.86 19.07
N ILE A 94 -26.50 -14.32 20.18
CA ILE A 94 -25.05 -14.21 20.43
C ILE A 94 -24.58 -15.51 21.10
N ASP A 95 -23.89 -16.37 20.35
CA ASP A 95 -23.33 -17.62 20.87
C ASP A 95 -21.94 -17.35 21.49
N GLY A 96 -21.87 -17.41 22.82
CA GLY A 96 -20.63 -17.24 23.59
C GLY A 96 -20.57 -16.01 24.49
N VAL A 97 -20.89 -16.18 25.78
CA VAL A 97 -20.32 -15.37 26.87
C VAL A 97 -19.90 -16.36 27.96
N HIS A 98 -18.61 -16.62 28.09
CA HIS A 98 -18.08 -17.46 29.17
C HIS A 98 -17.10 -16.70 30.08
N TYR A 99 -17.62 -16.27 31.22
CA TYR A 99 -16.85 -16.06 32.45
C TYR A 99 -16.96 -17.32 33.32
N GLY A 100 -15.81 -17.86 33.76
CA GLY A 100 -15.70 -19.10 34.53
C GLY A 100 -16.21 -19.03 35.98
N GLU A 101 -16.77 -20.16 36.42
CA GLU A 101 -17.01 -20.69 37.78
C GLU A 101 -17.13 -19.74 38.99
N ARG A 102 -18.06 -18.78 38.98
CA ARG A 102 -18.86 -18.45 40.19
C ARG A 102 -20.11 -17.65 39.84
N LEU A 103 -21.02 -18.35 39.16
CA LEU A 103 -22.35 -17.91 38.80
C LEU A 103 -23.33 -18.08 39.98
N SER A 104 -24.09 -17.04 40.28
CA SER A 104 -25.53 -17.25 40.44
C SER A 104 -26.31 -16.13 39.76
N ARG A 105 -26.66 -16.43 38.50
CA ARG A 105 -27.72 -15.90 37.63
C ARG A 105 -27.40 -14.74 36.67
N LEU A 106 -26.98 -15.13 35.47
CA LEU A 106 -27.47 -14.60 34.19
C LEU A 106 -27.70 -15.83 33.29
N GLU A 107 -28.90 -16.03 32.75
CA GLU A 107 -29.20 -17.07 31.75
C GLU A 107 -29.94 -16.43 30.56
N PRO A 108 -29.52 -16.74 29.31
CA PRO A 108 -30.44 -17.05 28.22
C PRO A 108 -30.47 -18.57 28.00
N VAL A 109 -31.69 -19.11 27.88
CA VAL A 109 -32.01 -20.54 27.73
C VAL A 109 -32.26 -20.84 26.25
N SER A 110 -31.84 -22.00 25.75
CA SER A 110 -32.20 -22.47 24.41
C SER A 110 -33.68 -22.81 24.31
N TYR A 111 -34.33 -22.44 23.21
CA TYR A 111 -35.56 -23.11 22.80
C TYR A 111 -35.59 -23.38 21.30
N TRP A 112 -36.23 -24.50 20.98
CA TRP A 112 -36.29 -25.15 19.69
C TRP A 112 -37.03 -24.29 18.65
N GLU A 113 -36.48 -24.29 17.43
CA GLU A 113 -36.96 -23.66 16.18
C GLU A 113 -36.97 -22.12 16.14
N HIS A 114 -35.81 -21.51 15.86
CA HIS A 114 -35.48 -20.57 14.77
C HIS A 114 -34.03 -20.06 14.98
N SER A 115 -33.10 -20.45 14.12
CA SER A 115 -31.66 -20.22 14.29
C SER A 115 -31.18 -18.87 13.71
N SER A 116 -30.51 -18.04 14.50
CA SER A 116 -29.68 -16.92 14.02
C SER A 116 -28.30 -16.92 14.71
N LYS A 117 -27.45 -17.90 14.33
CA LYS A 117 -26.04 -17.98 14.72
C LYS A 117 -25.25 -16.77 14.20
N LEU A 118 -24.76 -15.90 15.08
CA LEU A 118 -23.66 -14.96 14.80
C LEU A 118 -22.80 -14.82 16.07
N VAL A 119 -21.47 -14.95 16.05
CA VAL A 119 -20.49 -14.32 15.16
C VAL A 119 -19.33 -15.32 14.89
N HIS A 120 -19.05 -15.59 13.62
CA HIS A 120 -17.83 -16.25 13.12
C HIS A 120 -17.43 -17.67 13.56
N HIS A 121 -18.21 -18.39 14.36
CA HIS A 121 -17.80 -19.76 14.73
C HIS A 121 -18.32 -20.86 13.79
N LEU A 122 -18.24 -20.68 12.46
CA LEU A 122 -18.08 -21.77 11.47
C LEU A 122 -18.10 -21.16 10.07
N TYR A 123 -16.97 -21.23 9.39
CA TYR A 123 -16.89 -21.22 7.93
C TYR A 123 -18.03 -22.06 7.38
N THR A 124 -19.02 -21.47 6.69
CA THR A 124 -19.48 -21.96 5.37
C THR A 124 -20.66 -21.25 4.73
N GLU A 125 -21.52 -20.46 5.38
CA GLU A 125 -22.76 -20.06 4.65
C GLU A 125 -23.15 -18.56 4.58
N TYR A 126 -23.18 -17.70 5.60
CA TYR A 126 -23.60 -16.27 5.39
C TYR A 126 -23.12 -15.31 6.51
N PRO A 127 -22.24 -14.31 6.28
CA PRO A 127 -21.77 -13.41 7.34
C PRO A 127 -22.73 -12.21 7.49
N TYR A 128 -23.12 -11.86 8.71
CA TYR A 128 -23.65 -10.51 8.97
C TYR A 128 -22.52 -9.67 9.54
N VAL A 129 -22.52 -8.38 9.19
CA VAL A 129 -21.63 -7.40 9.80
C VAL A 129 -22.40 -6.56 10.80
N THR A 130 -21.72 -6.11 11.85
CA THR A 130 -22.38 -5.35 12.91
C THR A 130 -22.22 -3.85 12.68
N VAL A 131 -23.32 -3.11 12.73
CA VAL A 131 -23.36 -1.65 12.58
C VAL A 131 -24.19 -1.03 13.69
N HIS A 132 -23.92 0.22 14.08
CA HIS A 132 -24.88 0.97 14.88
C HIS A 132 -26.08 1.41 14.04
N SER A 133 -27.25 1.47 14.66
CA SER A 133 -28.47 2.00 14.04
C SER A 133 -28.25 3.38 13.41
N GLU A 134 -27.54 4.24 14.13
CA GLU A 134 -27.20 5.58 13.70
C GLU A 134 -26.32 5.54 12.44
N CYS A 135 -25.26 4.73 12.45
CA CYS A 135 -24.35 4.54 11.31
C CYS A 135 -25.08 4.04 10.07
N LEU A 136 -25.98 3.05 10.21
CA LEU A 136 -26.81 2.57 9.11
C LEU A 136 -27.70 3.66 8.53
N GLY A 137 -28.28 4.51 9.39
CA GLY A 137 -29.05 5.66 8.95
C GLY A 137 -28.20 6.69 8.17
N MET A 138 -26.93 6.86 8.50
CA MET A 138 -26.01 7.73 7.73
C MET A 138 -25.67 7.13 6.37
N ILE A 139 -25.42 5.82 6.29
CA ILE A 139 -25.21 5.12 5.00
C ILE A 139 -26.40 5.35 4.08
N ARG A 140 -27.64 5.17 4.57
CA ARG A 140 -28.87 5.39 3.78
C ARG A 140 -28.94 6.79 3.19
N ARG A 141 -28.58 7.82 3.95
CA ARG A 141 -28.59 9.21 3.49
C ARG A 141 -27.56 9.48 2.40
N LEU A 142 -26.36 8.92 2.54
CA LEU A 142 -25.32 9.06 1.53
C LEU A 142 -25.71 8.34 0.24
N VAL A 143 -26.31 7.14 0.35
CA VAL A 143 -26.89 6.40 -0.78
C VAL A 143 -27.97 7.22 -1.49
N ASP A 144 -28.95 7.74 -0.75
CA ASP A 144 -30.03 8.58 -1.30
C ASP A 144 -29.47 9.80 -2.05
N HIS A 145 -28.47 10.46 -1.47
CA HIS A 145 -27.78 11.60 -2.08
C HIS A 145 -27.04 11.20 -3.37
N ARG A 146 -26.22 10.14 -3.33
CA ARG A 146 -25.47 9.63 -4.50
C ARG A 146 -26.43 9.22 -5.63
N GLN A 147 -27.53 8.55 -5.31
CA GLN A 147 -28.56 8.17 -6.29
C GLN A 147 -29.30 9.37 -6.88
N ALA A 148 -29.62 10.39 -6.07
CA ALA A 148 -30.21 11.63 -6.55
C ALA A 148 -29.25 12.36 -7.52
N LEU A 149 -27.95 12.40 -7.19
CA LEU A 149 -26.92 12.99 -8.04
C LEU A 149 -26.79 12.25 -9.38
N LEU A 150 -26.79 10.91 -9.37
CA LEU A 150 -26.75 10.09 -10.59
C LEU A 150 -28.01 10.30 -11.46
N LYS A 151 -29.20 10.35 -10.86
CA LYS A 151 -30.46 10.66 -11.58
C LYS A 151 -30.45 12.05 -12.20
N ALA A 152 -29.78 13.01 -11.56
CA ALA A 152 -29.56 14.34 -12.10
C ALA A 152 -28.45 14.38 -13.18
N GLY A 153 -27.73 13.28 -13.45
CA GLY A 153 -26.65 13.20 -14.44
C GLY A 153 -25.28 13.66 -13.93
N GLY A 154 -25.06 13.69 -12.61
CA GLY A 154 -23.73 13.86 -12.01
C GLY A 154 -22.93 12.55 -11.93
N SER A 155 -21.67 12.62 -11.50
CA SER A 155 -20.78 11.46 -11.33
C SER A 155 -20.44 11.23 -9.86
N VAL A 156 -20.41 9.96 -9.44
CA VAL A 156 -20.05 9.54 -8.06
C VAL A 156 -18.66 8.89 -8.01
N GLY A 157 -17.98 8.71 -9.14
CA GLY A 157 -16.72 7.95 -9.23
C GLY A 157 -16.97 6.44 -9.40
N PRO A 158 -16.15 5.72 -10.19
CA PRO A 158 -16.47 4.36 -10.63
C PRO A 158 -16.42 3.29 -9.54
N ARG A 159 -15.69 3.53 -8.44
CA ARG A 159 -15.49 2.58 -7.33
C ARG A 159 -16.28 2.93 -6.06
N ARG A 160 -17.05 4.02 -6.06
CA ARG A 160 -17.75 4.47 -4.84
C ARG A 160 -19.12 3.80 -4.71
N PRO A 161 -19.47 3.24 -3.53
CA PRO A 161 -20.76 2.60 -3.29
C PRO A 161 -21.96 3.55 -3.53
N THR A 162 -22.93 3.10 -4.31
CA THR A 162 -24.18 3.83 -4.63
C THR A 162 -25.44 3.13 -4.09
N THR A 163 -25.27 1.96 -3.46
CA THR A 163 -26.32 1.15 -2.86
C THR A 163 -25.91 0.67 -1.47
N LEU A 164 -26.87 0.23 -0.65
CA LEU A 164 -26.59 -0.30 0.68
C LEU A 164 -25.80 -1.61 0.63
N SER A 165 -26.02 -2.43 -0.40
CA SER A 165 -25.31 -3.70 -0.58
C SER A 165 -23.84 -3.50 -0.95
N GLN A 166 -23.52 -2.50 -1.77
CA GLN A 166 -22.13 -2.14 -2.10
C GLN A 166 -21.38 -1.62 -0.86
N PHE A 167 -22.04 -0.88 0.02
CA PHE A 167 -21.44 -0.50 1.31
C PHE A 167 -21.20 -1.72 2.20
N TYR A 168 -22.16 -2.64 2.27
CA TYR A 168 -22.01 -3.89 3.00
C TYR A 168 -20.82 -4.71 2.48
N GLU A 169 -20.62 -4.79 1.17
CA GLU A 169 -19.46 -5.42 0.53
C GLU A 169 -18.13 -4.81 0.98
N VAL A 170 -17.99 -3.48 0.90
CA VAL A 170 -16.77 -2.78 1.37
C VAL A 170 -16.50 -3.08 2.85
N PHE A 171 -17.52 -3.01 3.71
CA PHE A 171 -17.33 -3.29 5.14
C PHE A 171 -17.04 -4.76 5.46
N GLU A 172 -17.61 -5.68 4.68
CA GLU A 172 -17.31 -7.11 4.78
C GLU A 172 -15.85 -7.37 4.37
N GLN A 173 -15.38 -6.81 3.24
CA GLN A 173 -13.99 -6.88 2.81
C GLN A 173 -13.02 -6.34 3.87
N ARG A 174 -13.31 -5.18 4.47
CA ARG A 174 -12.48 -4.60 5.53
C ARG A 174 -12.43 -5.44 6.81
N LEU A 175 -13.42 -6.29 7.06
CA LEU A 175 -13.42 -7.25 8.18
C LEU A 175 -12.76 -8.59 7.86
N THR A 176 -12.84 -9.05 6.61
CA THR A 176 -12.42 -10.41 6.23
C THR A 176 -11.01 -10.47 5.65
N ARG A 177 -10.46 -9.36 5.12
CA ARG A 177 -9.07 -9.28 4.63
C ARG A 177 -8.02 -9.09 5.75
N VAL A 178 -8.42 -9.12 7.03
CA VAL A 178 -7.54 -8.90 8.18
C VAL A 178 -7.23 -10.20 8.92
N HIS A 179 -6.41 -11.08 8.34
CA HIS A 179 -5.67 -12.07 9.14
C HIS A 179 -4.54 -12.82 8.41
N SER A 180 -3.31 -12.72 8.96
CA SER A 180 -2.35 -13.83 9.06
C SER A 180 -1.15 -13.59 9.99
N ASP A 181 -0.70 -12.35 10.21
CA ASP A 181 0.53 -12.10 10.98
C ASP A 181 0.36 -11.66 12.45
N TYR A 182 -0.80 -11.88 13.07
CA TYR A 182 -0.81 -11.95 14.54
C TYR A 182 -0.23 -13.31 14.96
N PRO A 183 0.93 -13.38 15.64
CA PRO A 183 1.45 -14.65 16.12
C PRO A 183 0.39 -15.27 17.01
N LEU A 184 0.03 -16.51 16.70
CA LEU A 184 -0.70 -17.39 17.61
C LEU A 184 -0.03 -17.30 18.98
N GLY A 185 -0.63 -16.52 19.89
CA GLY A 185 -0.39 -16.66 21.31
C GLY A 185 -0.66 -18.13 21.62
N ARG A 186 0.34 -18.86 22.10
CA ARG A 186 0.18 -20.26 22.52
C ARG A 186 -1.06 -20.34 23.42
N ASN A 187 -2.10 -21.04 22.96
CA ASN A 187 -3.44 -21.24 23.55
C ASN A 187 -4.57 -20.34 22.98
N GLY A 188 -5.12 -20.76 21.84
CA GLY A 188 -6.54 -20.67 21.47
C GLY A 188 -7.42 -19.56 22.06
N SER A 189 -7.08 -18.29 21.79
CA SER A 189 -7.92 -17.12 22.11
C SER A 189 -8.54 -16.56 20.81
N PHE A 190 -9.83 -16.22 20.88
CA PHE A 190 -10.63 -15.59 19.82
C PHE A 190 -10.41 -14.08 19.88
N ASN A 191 -9.46 -13.56 19.10
CA ASN A 191 -9.25 -12.12 19.00
C ASN A 191 -10.23 -11.48 17.98
N PRO A 192 -10.87 -10.33 18.29
CA PRO A 192 -11.80 -9.68 17.39
C PRO A 192 -11.14 -9.20 16.08
N ARG A 193 -11.90 -9.30 14.98
CA ARG A 193 -11.51 -8.89 13.62
C ARG A 193 -11.39 -7.37 13.57
N ARG A 194 -10.19 -6.88 13.22
CA ARG A 194 -9.90 -5.45 13.06
C ARG A 194 -10.42 -5.01 11.68
N VAL A 195 -10.91 -3.78 11.56
CA VAL A 195 -11.20 -3.15 10.26
C VAL A 195 -9.88 -2.50 9.80
N VAL A 196 -9.27 -2.98 8.72
CA VAL A 196 -8.05 -2.38 8.14
C VAL A 196 -8.43 -1.16 7.31
N GLU A 197 -7.66 -0.07 7.43
CA GLU A 197 -7.84 1.15 6.63
C GLU A 197 -6.48 1.76 6.23
N PRO A 198 -6.43 2.47 5.08
CA PRO A 198 -5.21 3.12 4.57
C PRO A 198 -4.74 4.39 5.32
N HIS A 199 -5.42 4.88 6.37
CA HIS A 199 -5.10 6.22 6.96
C HIS A 199 -5.40 6.41 8.47
N PHE A 200 -5.45 5.36 9.30
CA PHE A 200 -5.57 5.46 10.78
C PHE A 200 -6.82 6.19 11.35
N TYR A 201 -7.93 6.29 10.61
CA TYR A 201 -9.06 7.16 10.98
C TYR A 201 -9.90 6.73 12.19
N TYR A 202 -9.86 5.47 12.61
CA TYR A 202 -10.75 5.04 13.68
C TYR A 202 -10.43 5.74 15.00
N PHE A 203 -9.16 5.98 15.36
CA PHE A 203 -8.84 6.65 16.62
C PHE A 203 -7.55 7.45 16.53
N ARG A 204 -7.69 8.78 16.54
CA ARG A 204 -6.57 9.74 16.37
C ARG A 204 -5.57 9.75 17.54
N ASP A 205 -5.98 9.31 18.73
CA ASP A 205 -5.24 9.57 19.99
C ASP A 205 -5.23 8.40 21.00
N THR A 206 -5.78 7.23 20.64
CA THR A 206 -5.88 6.10 21.56
C THR A 206 -5.13 4.88 21.05
N ASP A 207 -4.08 4.48 21.78
CA ASP A 207 -3.41 3.18 21.68
C ASP A 207 -4.37 2.03 22.04
N LEU A 208 -5.38 1.82 21.19
CA LEU A 208 -6.32 0.69 21.26
C LEU A 208 -5.82 -0.49 20.39
N PHE A 209 -4.68 -0.33 19.72
CA PHE A 209 -4.19 -1.23 18.67
C PHE A 209 -3.58 -2.55 19.16
N HIS A 210 -3.24 -2.67 20.45
CA HIS A 210 -2.44 -3.82 20.91
C HIS A 210 -3.09 -4.78 21.90
N ASN A 211 -4.10 -4.41 22.70
CA ASN A 211 -4.83 -5.37 23.56
C ASN A 211 -6.22 -4.82 23.93
N VAL A 212 -7.25 -5.66 23.79
CA VAL A 212 -8.68 -5.32 23.76
C VAL A 212 -9.23 -4.84 25.12
N ALA A 213 -9.64 -3.57 25.17
CA ALA A 213 -10.72 -3.04 26.02
C ALA A 213 -11.02 -1.60 25.57
N TRP A 214 -12.24 -1.30 25.12
CA TRP A 214 -12.66 0.08 24.91
C TRP A 214 -12.49 0.88 26.21
N ALA A 215 -11.78 2.00 26.17
CA ALA A 215 -11.45 2.78 27.36
C ALA A 215 -12.65 3.62 27.83
N PHE A 216 -13.75 2.98 28.22
CA PHE A 216 -14.98 3.64 28.66
C PHE A 216 -14.70 4.74 29.68
N GLY A 217 -15.16 5.95 29.40
CA GLY A 217 -14.97 7.07 30.31
C GLY A 217 -13.59 7.75 30.23
N ASP A 218 -12.65 7.28 29.39
CA ASP A 218 -11.41 8.01 29.07
C ASP A 218 -11.71 9.24 28.21
N GLN A 219 -11.15 10.38 28.60
CA GLN A 219 -11.36 11.65 27.89
C GLN A 219 -10.97 11.57 26.41
N LYS A 220 -10.00 10.74 26.06
CA LYS A 220 -9.55 10.56 24.68
C LYS A 220 -10.57 9.88 23.78
N VAL A 221 -11.52 9.13 24.34
CA VAL A 221 -12.57 8.46 23.55
C VAL A 221 -13.90 9.22 23.50
N TYR A 222 -14.02 10.35 24.20
CA TYR A 222 -15.29 11.07 24.33
C TYR A 222 -15.89 11.51 23.00
N GLU A 223 -15.07 11.90 22.02
CA GLU A 223 -15.57 12.20 20.68
C GLU A 223 -16.29 10.98 20.07
N TYR A 224 -15.66 9.80 20.13
CA TYR A 224 -16.16 8.57 19.51
C TYR A 224 -17.35 7.97 20.25
N GLU A 225 -17.50 8.26 21.55
CA GLU A 225 -18.63 7.82 22.36
C GLU A 225 -19.89 8.67 22.15
N MET A 226 -19.82 9.83 21.48
CA MET A 226 -20.96 10.73 21.33
C MET A 226 -21.79 10.41 20.10
N ALA A 227 -23.12 10.23 20.26
CA ALA A 227 -23.99 9.88 19.13
C ALA A 227 -23.90 10.92 18.00
N PRO A 228 -23.71 10.49 16.74
CA PRO A 228 -23.54 11.41 15.62
C PRO A 228 -24.80 12.21 15.30
N TYR A 229 -25.98 11.76 15.74
CA TYR A 229 -27.24 12.50 15.64
C TYR A 229 -28.29 11.98 16.63
N PRO A 230 -29.31 12.78 17.00
CA PRO A 230 -29.50 14.20 16.67
C PRO A 230 -28.50 15.12 17.38
N ILE A 231 -28.17 16.26 16.77
CA ILE A 231 -27.28 17.28 17.37
C ILE A 231 -28.12 18.46 17.86
N PRO A 232 -28.26 18.67 19.18
CA PRO A 232 -29.04 19.78 19.71
C PRO A 232 -28.45 21.13 19.28
N GLY A 233 -29.28 22.00 18.68
CA GLY A 233 -28.87 23.33 18.25
C GLY A 233 -27.93 23.35 17.04
N LEU A 234 -27.87 22.28 16.24
CA LEU A 234 -26.99 22.16 15.09
C LEU A 234 -26.99 23.38 14.17
N THR A 235 -28.18 23.84 13.77
CA THR A 235 -28.29 24.96 12.84
C THR A 235 -27.71 26.23 13.43
N GLN A 236 -27.98 26.51 14.71
CA GLN A 236 -27.41 27.67 15.39
C GLN A 236 -25.89 27.57 15.52
N GLU A 237 -25.36 26.36 15.76
CA GLU A 237 -23.93 26.10 15.79
C GLU A 237 -23.27 26.40 14.44
N ILE A 238 -23.82 25.86 13.34
CA ILE A 238 -23.30 26.11 12.00
C ILE A 238 -23.37 27.60 11.62
N LEU A 239 -24.49 28.26 11.94
CA LEU A 239 -24.67 29.69 11.71
C LEU A 239 -23.73 30.57 12.54
N SER A 240 -23.20 30.07 13.66
CA SER A 240 -22.25 30.81 14.49
C SER A 240 -20.90 31.05 13.79
N TYR A 241 -20.55 30.21 12.81
CA TYR A 241 -19.34 30.35 12.00
C TYR A 241 -19.51 31.29 10.80
N LEU A 242 -20.74 31.74 10.53
CA LEU A 242 -21.04 32.61 9.40
C LEU A 242 -20.47 34.02 9.62
N ARG A 243 -19.81 34.57 8.60
CA ARG A 243 -19.18 35.88 8.65
C ARG A 243 -19.87 36.85 7.68
N PRO A 244 -19.85 38.17 7.94
CA PRO A 244 -20.31 39.15 6.96
C PRO A 244 -19.43 39.13 5.70
N LEU A 245 -20.03 39.39 4.54
CA LEU A 245 -19.31 39.58 3.29
C LEU A 245 -18.27 40.70 3.41
N PRO A 246 -17.15 40.62 2.68
CA PRO A 246 -16.19 41.72 2.60
C PRO A 246 -16.87 43.04 2.20
N PRO A 247 -16.52 44.20 2.80
CA PRO A 247 -17.18 45.48 2.52
C PRO A 247 -17.17 45.90 1.04
N SER A 248 -16.20 45.42 0.26
CA SER A 248 -16.12 45.66 -1.18
C SER A 248 -17.21 44.96 -1.99
N LEU A 249 -17.86 43.94 -1.43
CA LEU A 249 -18.88 43.10 -2.09
C LEU A 249 -20.30 43.35 -1.52
N GLN A 250 -20.42 44.01 -0.37
CA GLN A 250 -21.71 44.38 0.21
C GLN A 250 -22.44 45.42 -0.68
N GLY A 251 -23.64 45.09 -1.15
CA GLY A 251 -24.46 45.96 -2.01
C GLY A 251 -24.02 46.04 -3.48
N GLN A 252 -23.11 45.16 -3.92
CA GLN A 252 -22.86 44.96 -5.35
C GLN A 252 -23.79 43.86 -5.87
N SER A 253 -24.79 44.24 -6.69
CA SER A 253 -25.65 43.31 -7.44
C SER A 253 -24.88 42.62 -8.58
N GLY A 254 -23.74 42.01 -8.27
CA GLY A 254 -22.82 41.40 -9.22
C GLY A 254 -23.28 40.01 -9.62
N ILE A 255 -23.51 39.82 -10.93
CA ILE A 255 -23.76 38.54 -11.63
C ILE A 255 -25.10 37.82 -11.27
N SER A 256 -25.69 38.00 -10.09
CA SER A 256 -26.95 37.33 -9.67
C SER A 256 -28.08 37.40 -10.71
N PRO A 257 -28.39 38.56 -11.35
CA PRO A 257 -29.47 38.64 -12.32
C PRO A 257 -29.20 37.89 -13.63
N LYS A 258 -27.93 37.63 -13.97
CA LYS A 258 -27.54 36.94 -15.21
C LYS A 258 -27.58 35.42 -15.05
N LEU A 259 -27.19 34.93 -13.88
CA LEU A 259 -27.28 33.51 -13.53
C LEU A 259 -28.75 33.08 -13.41
N GLU A 260 -29.57 33.87 -12.73
CA GLU A 260 -31.03 33.64 -12.59
C GLU A 260 -31.79 33.74 -13.92
N ALA A 261 -31.24 34.46 -14.90
CA ALA A 261 -31.78 34.56 -16.26
C ALA A 261 -31.35 33.40 -17.19
N LEU A 262 -30.44 32.52 -16.76
CA LEU A 262 -30.09 31.34 -17.54
C LEU A 262 -31.24 30.33 -17.53
N PRO A 263 -31.44 29.55 -18.61
CA PRO A 263 -32.27 28.36 -18.58
C PRO A 263 -31.90 27.45 -17.40
N THR A 264 -32.89 26.82 -16.79
CA THR A 264 -32.72 25.89 -15.65
C THR A 264 -31.69 24.81 -15.97
N GLU A 265 -31.62 24.34 -17.22
CA GLU A 265 -30.65 23.34 -17.65
C GLU A 265 -29.19 23.82 -17.55
N LEU A 266 -28.91 25.10 -17.81
CA LEU A 266 -27.56 25.66 -17.68
C LEU A 266 -27.21 25.95 -16.22
N GLN A 267 -28.19 26.35 -15.41
CA GLN A 267 -28.01 26.47 -13.96
C GLN A 267 -27.67 25.10 -13.34
N ASP A 268 -28.42 24.06 -13.73
CA ASP A 268 -28.19 22.68 -13.29
C ASP A 268 -26.81 22.15 -13.71
N MET A 269 -26.32 22.51 -14.91
CA MET A 269 -24.96 22.16 -15.34
C MET A 269 -23.89 22.82 -14.45
N ILE A 270 -24.04 24.12 -14.17
CA ILE A 270 -23.13 24.86 -13.28
C ILE A 270 -23.13 24.25 -11.87
N TYR A 271 -24.30 23.80 -11.38
CA TYR A 271 -24.42 23.16 -10.07
C TYR A 271 -23.77 21.76 -10.04
N LYS A 272 -23.90 20.99 -11.11
CA LYS A 272 -23.26 19.67 -11.23
C LYS A 272 -21.74 19.75 -11.21
N ASP A 273 -21.17 20.79 -11.82
CA ASP A 273 -19.71 21.00 -11.84
C ASP A 273 -19.12 21.31 -10.45
N LEU A 274 -19.95 21.60 -9.44
CA LEU A 274 -19.50 21.73 -8.05
C LEU A 274 -19.31 20.36 -7.37
N HIS A 275 -19.82 19.26 -7.94
CA HIS A 275 -19.82 17.94 -7.31
C HIS A 275 -18.68 17.03 -7.80
N PRO A 276 -17.98 16.33 -6.89
CA PRO A 276 -18.08 16.39 -5.43
C PRO A 276 -17.39 17.64 -4.85
N PHE A 277 -18.03 18.30 -3.88
CA PHE A 277 -17.47 19.49 -3.22
C PHE A 277 -16.72 19.12 -1.92
N ILE A 278 -15.60 18.42 -2.08
CA ILE A 278 -14.80 17.89 -0.96
C ILE A 278 -13.41 18.55 -1.00
N ASN A 279 -12.95 19.05 0.15
CA ASN A 279 -11.65 19.72 0.31
C ASN A 279 -11.33 20.82 -0.74
N PRO A 280 -12.27 21.74 -1.04
CA PRO A 280 -12.03 22.79 -2.05
C PRO A 280 -10.99 23.80 -1.57
N GLU A 281 -10.39 24.57 -2.51
CA GLU A 281 -9.60 25.74 -2.14
C GLU A 281 -10.39 26.67 -1.20
N GLN A 282 -9.76 27.10 -0.10
CA GLN A 282 -10.42 27.95 0.90
C GLN A 282 -10.64 29.39 0.41
N THR A 283 -9.91 29.80 -0.64
CA THR A 283 -10.09 31.11 -1.26
C THR A 283 -11.46 31.19 -1.93
N CYS A 284 -12.31 32.11 -1.48
CA CYS A 284 -13.59 32.36 -2.10
C CYS A 284 -13.41 33.00 -3.48
N THR A 285 -14.13 32.47 -4.47
CA THR A 285 -14.09 32.98 -5.84
C THR A 285 -15.08 34.13 -6.03
N TYR A 286 -16.15 34.17 -5.23
CA TYR A 286 -17.27 35.09 -5.35
C TYR A 286 -17.89 35.11 -6.75
N SER A 287 -17.75 33.99 -7.49
CA SER A 287 -18.27 33.84 -8.86
C SER A 287 -19.76 33.51 -8.88
N LEU A 288 -20.26 32.91 -7.80
CA LEU A 288 -21.66 32.55 -7.60
C LEU A 288 -22.28 33.43 -6.52
N PRO A 289 -23.58 33.77 -6.62
CA PRO A 289 -24.25 34.56 -5.59
C PRO A 289 -24.18 33.88 -4.23
N SER A 290 -23.91 34.64 -3.16
CA SER A 290 -23.85 34.10 -1.79
C SER A 290 -25.13 33.35 -1.40
N ARG A 291 -26.30 33.84 -1.84
CA ARG A 291 -27.60 33.17 -1.66
C ARG A 291 -27.62 31.74 -2.20
N LEU A 292 -26.97 31.48 -3.33
CA LEU A 292 -26.94 30.16 -3.93
C LEU A 292 -26.22 29.16 -3.02
N TRP A 293 -25.08 29.54 -2.44
CA TRP A 293 -24.36 28.68 -1.49
C TRP A 293 -25.20 28.33 -0.25
N ARG A 294 -25.98 29.29 0.26
CA ARG A 294 -26.98 29.05 1.32
C ARG A 294 -28.01 28.02 0.89
N ASP A 295 -28.63 28.24 -0.27
CA ASP A 295 -29.72 27.40 -0.74
C ASP A 295 -29.20 25.98 -1.03
N LEU A 296 -28.00 25.84 -1.62
CA LEU A 296 -27.32 24.55 -1.82
C LEU A 296 -27.04 23.83 -0.49
N LEU A 297 -26.66 24.56 0.57
CA LEU A 297 -26.40 24.00 1.90
C LEU A 297 -27.69 23.50 2.57
N PHE A 298 -28.72 24.35 2.66
CA PHE A 298 -29.97 24.02 3.33
C PHE A 298 -30.86 23.04 2.53
N ASN A 299 -30.68 22.95 1.21
CA ASN A 299 -31.35 21.96 0.37
C ASN A 299 -30.60 20.63 0.29
N GLN A 300 -29.54 20.42 1.07
CA GLN A 300 -28.76 19.17 1.12
C GLN A 300 -28.07 18.83 -0.21
N GLN A 301 -27.82 19.85 -1.04
CA GLN A 301 -27.25 19.68 -2.36
C GLN A 301 -25.73 19.66 -2.28
N ILE A 302 -25.07 20.50 -1.47
CA ILE A 302 -23.60 20.65 -1.48
C ILE A 302 -22.85 19.89 -0.36
N LEU A 303 -23.41 19.84 0.85
CA LEU A 303 -22.80 19.16 2.01
C LEU A 303 -23.81 18.21 2.67
N PRO A 304 -23.97 16.99 2.13
CA PRO A 304 -25.04 16.06 2.55
C PRO A 304 -24.93 15.56 3.99
N TRP A 305 -23.77 15.73 4.65
CA TRP A 305 -23.56 15.39 6.06
C TRP A 305 -24.25 16.35 7.06
N LEU A 306 -24.82 17.46 6.56
CA LEU A 306 -25.62 18.43 7.30
C LEU A 306 -27.11 18.37 6.89
N TRP A 307 -27.65 17.15 6.77
CA TRP A 307 -29.00 16.92 6.23
C TRP A 307 -30.15 17.47 7.10
N ASP A 308 -29.93 17.73 8.38
CA ASP A 308 -30.93 18.12 9.38
C ASP A 308 -30.83 19.60 9.80
N LEU A 309 -30.32 20.47 8.92
CA LEU A 309 -30.37 21.92 9.10
C LEU A 309 -31.81 22.45 9.03
N ASP A 310 -32.19 23.24 10.04
CA ASP A 310 -33.51 23.85 10.17
C ASP A 310 -33.59 25.18 9.41
N THR A 311 -34.29 25.18 8.26
CA THR A 311 -34.47 26.38 7.43
C THR A 311 -35.17 27.52 8.16
N SER A 312 -36.00 27.25 9.17
CA SER A 312 -36.69 28.29 9.94
C SER A 312 -35.72 29.14 10.77
N ALA A 313 -34.53 28.60 11.10
CA ALA A 313 -33.50 29.34 11.82
C ALA A 313 -32.94 30.54 11.03
N LEU A 314 -33.11 30.55 9.70
CA LEU A 314 -32.66 31.66 8.86
C LEU A 314 -33.38 32.99 9.21
N GLN A 315 -34.59 32.91 9.76
CA GLN A 315 -35.37 34.09 10.19
C GLN A 315 -34.84 34.73 11.49
N SER A 316 -33.91 34.07 12.17
CA SER A 316 -33.31 34.58 13.41
C SER A 316 -32.14 35.54 13.13
N CYS A 317 -31.82 36.38 14.11
CA CYS A 317 -30.63 37.23 14.10
C CYS A 317 -29.51 36.61 14.94
N PRO A 318 -28.23 36.89 14.64
CA PRO A 318 -27.11 36.51 15.50
C PRO A 318 -27.26 37.09 16.92
N VAL A 319 -26.96 36.28 17.92
CA VAL A 319 -26.97 36.73 19.32
C VAL A 319 -25.69 37.54 19.56
N THR A 320 -25.79 38.87 19.63
CA THR A 320 -24.65 39.76 19.88
C THR A 320 -24.84 40.62 21.13
N THR A 321 -23.74 40.92 21.83
CA THR A 321 -23.72 41.75 23.06
C THR A 321 -23.62 43.25 22.77
N LEU A 322 -23.56 43.64 21.50
CA LEU A 322 -23.39 45.03 21.04
C LEU A 322 -24.67 45.51 20.36
N ALA A 323 -25.08 46.75 20.65
CA ALA A 323 -26.28 47.39 20.12
C ALA A 323 -26.12 47.81 18.65
N VAL A 324 -25.88 46.85 17.76
CA VAL A 324 -25.87 47.04 16.30
C VAL A 324 -27.04 46.23 15.74
N ASP A 325 -27.85 46.85 14.87
CA ASP A 325 -28.94 46.17 14.15
C ASP A 325 -28.33 45.18 13.14
N VAL A 326 -27.96 43.99 13.60
CA VAL A 326 -27.48 42.90 12.75
C VAL A 326 -28.67 42.26 12.04
N PRO A 327 -28.66 42.16 10.70
CA PRO A 327 -29.79 41.61 9.97
C PRO A 327 -29.96 40.10 10.22
N THR A 328 -31.14 39.57 9.88
CA THR A 328 -31.42 38.13 9.97
C THR A 328 -30.48 37.32 9.07
N PHE A 329 -30.36 36.01 9.32
CA PHE A 329 -29.57 35.12 8.46
C PHE A 329 -30.14 34.99 7.03
N GLU A 330 -31.43 35.29 6.83
CA GLU A 330 -32.05 35.40 5.50
C GLU A 330 -31.57 36.59 4.67
N ALA A 331 -30.94 37.59 5.29
CA ALA A 331 -30.59 38.84 4.62
C ALA A 331 -29.68 38.61 3.40
N GLU A 332 -30.15 39.09 2.27
CA GLU A 332 -29.44 39.00 1.00
C GLU A 332 -28.21 39.92 1.02
N GLU A 333 -27.13 39.49 0.34
CA GLU A 333 -25.90 40.28 0.14
C GLU A 333 -25.19 40.77 1.43
N PHE A 334 -25.52 40.21 2.59
CA PHE A 334 -24.87 40.52 3.86
C PHE A 334 -23.93 39.42 4.35
N TRP A 335 -24.34 38.15 4.26
CA TRP A 335 -23.61 37.00 4.80
C TRP A 335 -22.75 36.29 3.75
N ASP A 336 -21.58 35.82 4.14
CA ASP A 336 -20.62 35.09 3.29
C ASP A 336 -20.83 33.57 3.38
N TRP A 337 -21.79 33.08 2.59
CA TRP A 337 -22.13 31.67 2.53
C TRP A 337 -21.12 30.83 1.76
N GLU A 338 -20.40 31.41 0.78
CA GLU A 338 -19.33 30.69 0.06
C GLU A 338 -18.20 30.33 1.01
N SER A 339 -17.77 31.30 1.84
CA SER A 339 -16.73 31.04 2.85
C SER A 339 -17.17 29.97 3.84
N LEU A 340 -18.41 30.02 4.34
CA LEU A 340 -18.92 29.02 5.28
C LEU A 340 -18.92 27.63 4.65
N VAL A 341 -19.48 27.47 3.44
CA VAL A 341 -19.55 26.17 2.77
C VAL A 341 -18.16 25.62 2.46
N ARG A 342 -17.21 26.45 2.00
CA ARG A 342 -15.82 26.03 1.77
C ARG A 342 -15.12 25.58 3.05
N THR A 343 -15.35 26.28 4.17
CA THR A 343 -14.84 25.88 5.48
C THR A 343 -15.42 24.55 5.93
N LEU A 344 -16.75 24.38 5.85
CA LEU A 344 -17.43 23.14 6.22
C LEU A 344 -17.08 21.95 5.32
N ALA A 345 -16.61 22.21 4.09
CA ALA A 345 -16.15 21.20 3.14
C ALA A 345 -14.71 20.73 3.39
N GLN A 346 -13.95 21.40 4.27
CA GLN A 346 -12.58 20.98 4.57
C GLN A 346 -12.58 19.67 5.34
N VAL A 347 -11.68 18.78 4.95
CA VAL A 347 -11.55 17.44 5.54
C VAL A 347 -11.08 17.50 6.99
N GLU A 348 -10.22 18.47 7.30
CA GLU A 348 -9.59 18.65 8.61
C GLU A 348 -10.22 19.80 9.42
N VAL A 349 -11.46 20.21 9.12
CA VAL A 349 -12.05 21.44 9.69
C VAL A 349 -12.12 21.47 11.24
N PHE A 350 -12.14 20.29 11.87
CA PHE A 350 -12.22 20.10 13.32
C PHE A 350 -10.86 19.93 14.01
N GLU A 351 -9.76 19.95 13.25
CA GLU A 351 -8.43 19.70 13.78
C GLU A 351 -7.85 20.89 14.55
N PRO A 352 -6.89 20.68 15.47
CA PRO A 352 -6.30 21.77 16.25
C PRO A 352 -5.79 22.91 15.34
N GLY A 353 -6.20 24.14 15.66
CA GLY A 353 -5.91 25.33 14.88
C GLY A 353 -6.86 25.61 13.71
N GLN A 354 -7.85 24.75 13.46
CA GLN A 354 -8.85 24.93 12.41
C GLN A 354 -10.13 25.60 12.94
N PRO A 355 -10.95 26.22 12.06
CA PRO A 355 -12.06 27.08 12.51
C PRO A 355 -13.10 26.40 13.39
N LEU A 356 -13.28 25.07 13.28
CA LEU A 356 -14.27 24.31 14.03
C LEU A 356 -13.64 23.42 15.13
N GLU A 357 -12.40 23.68 15.55
CA GLU A 357 -11.70 22.86 16.57
C GLU A 357 -12.49 22.71 17.90
N HIS A 358 -13.33 23.69 18.22
CA HIS A 358 -14.14 23.73 19.45
C HIS A 358 -15.62 23.40 19.23
N ALA A 359 -15.98 22.93 18.04
CA ALA A 359 -17.34 22.50 17.75
C ALA A 359 -17.78 21.34 18.67
N PRO A 360 -19.11 21.14 18.86
CA PRO A 360 -19.65 20.01 19.62
C PRO A 360 -19.05 18.65 19.18
N LEU A 361 -18.69 17.81 20.13
CA LEU A 361 -18.16 16.46 19.93
C LEU A 361 -19.07 15.60 19.05
N ARG A 362 -20.40 15.74 19.16
CA ARG A 362 -21.35 15.04 18.27
C ARG A 362 -21.19 15.46 16.81
N LEU A 363 -20.91 16.75 16.56
CA LEU A 363 -20.68 17.27 15.21
C LEU A 363 -19.36 16.76 14.63
N ARG A 364 -18.32 16.72 15.47
CA ARG A 364 -17.01 16.14 15.13
C ARG A 364 -17.13 14.65 14.78
N ASN A 365 -17.75 13.85 15.64
CA ASN A 365 -17.96 12.43 15.39
C ASN A 365 -18.84 12.17 14.16
N ARG A 366 -19.87 13.01 13.92
CA ARG A 366 -20.67 12.93 12.69
C ARG A 366 -19.82 13.14 11.45
N ARG A 367 -18.99 14.19 11.39
CA ARG A 367 -18.14 14.43 10.21
C ARG A 367 -17.13 13.29 10.03
N ARG A 368 -16.52 12.81 11.12
CA ARG A 368 -15.62 11.65 11.10
C ARG A 368 -16.28 10.44 10.45
N ILE A 369 -17.43 10.02 10.98
CA ILE A 369 -18.16 8.86 10.44
C ILE A 369 -18.55 9.11 8.98
N TRP A 370 -18.98 10.32 8.63
CA TRP A 370 -19.34 10.65 7.25
C TRP A 370 -18.15 10.60 6.29
N ARG A 371 -16.96 11.05 6.73
CA ARG A 371 -15.71 10.96 5.95
C ARG A 371 -15.38 9.50 5.64
N LEU A 372 -15.49 8.61 6.62
CA LEU A 372 -15.29 7.17 6.43
C LEU A 372 -16.22 6.58 5.34
N LEU A 373 -17.46 7.09 5.26
CA LEU A 373 -18.41 6.71 4.22
C LEU A 373 -18.12 7.37 2.86
N GLU A 374 -17.61 8.60 2.84
CA GLU A 374 -17.23 9.33 1.62
C GLU A 374 -16.04 8.67 0.92
N GLU A 375 -15.06 8.21 1.70
CA GLU A 375 -13.80 7.59 1.24
C GLU A 375 -13.91 6.06 1.03
N ALA A 376 -15.03 5.43 1.39
CA ALA A 376 -15.26 4.02 1.11
C ALA A 376 -15.31 3.78 -0.41
N GLU A 377 -14.39 2.95 -0.90
CA GLU A 377 -14.30 2.53 -2.30
C GLU A 377 -14.20 1.00 -2.37
N ASP A 378 -14.72 0.43 -3.45
CA ASP A 378 -14.47 -0.96 -3.80
C ASP A 378 -12.96 -1.17 -4.00
N GLU A 379 -12.42 -2.26 -3.46
CA GLU A 379 -10.98 -2.58 -3.44
C GLU A 379 -10.07 -1.61 -2.65
N ASP A 380 -10.60 -0.83 -1.70
CA ASP A 380 -9.85 0.21 -0.95
C ASP A 380 -8.65 -0.26 -0.09
N ILE A 381 -8.30 -1.55 -0.14
CA ILE A 381 -7.16 -2.19 0.56
C ILE A 381 -6.01 -2.56 -0.41
N GLU A 382 -6.21 -2.51 -1.73
CA GLU A 382 -5.26 -3.09 -2.72
C GLU A 382 -4.05 -2.20 -3.05
N GLU A 383 -4.19 -0.87 -3.05
CA GLU A 383 -3.13 0.07 -3.42
C GLU A 383 -1.93 0.05 -2.44
N TRP A 384 -2.15 -0.40 -1.20
CA TRP A 384 -1.14 -0.53 -0.15
C TRP A 384 -0.21 -1.75 -0.36
N LEU A 385 -0.68 -2.84 -0.98
CA LEU A 385 0.05 -4.10 -1.14
C LEU A 385 1.09 -4.08 -2.29
N ASP A 386 0.89 -3.23 -3.29
CA ASP A 386 1.71 -3.16 -4.51
C ASP A 386 3.14 -2.65 -4.22
N THR A 387 3.29 -1.83 -3.18
CA THR A 387 4.58 -1.31 -2.72
C THR A 387 5.37 -2.36 -1.94
N TYR A 388 4.69 -3.30 -1.27
CA TYR A 388 5.28 -4.24 -0.30
C TYR A 388 6.11 -5.36 -0.91
N LEU A 389 5.81 -5.78 -2.13
CA LEU A 389 6.39 -7.00 -2.69
C LEU A 389 7.68 -6.78 -3.51
N SER A 390 8.08 -5.52 -3.75
CA SER A 390 9.25 -5.20 -4.60
C SER A 390 10.59 -5.10 -3.85
N GLN A 391 10.59 -4.93 -2.52
CA GLN A 391 11.82 -4.59 -1.77
C GLN A 391 12.58 -5.77 -1.12
N LEU A 392 12.01 -6.97 -0.99
CA LEU A 392 12.59 -7.97 -0.08
C LEU A 392 13.87 -8.71 -0.54
N ALA A 393 14.50 -8.40 -1.69
CA ALA A 393 15.72 -9.13 -2.06
C ALA A 393 16.59 -8.49 -3.16
N THR A 394 17.48 -7.51 -2.91
CA THR A 394 18.61 -7.25 -3.86
C THR A 394 19.87 -6.50 -3.35
N VAL A 395 20.14 -6.35 -2.05
CA VAL A 395 21.47 -5.91 -1.55
C VAL A 395 21.74 -6.52 -0.16
N PRO A 396 22.98 -6.97 0.18
CA PRO A 396 23.31 -7.34 1.56
C PRO A 396 23.12 -6.16 2.50
N ALA A 397 22.45 -6.35 3.64
CA ALA A 397 22.30 -5.28 4.64
C ALA A 397 23.66 -4.64 4.96
N ILE A 398 23.73 -3.32 5.08
CA ILE A 398 25.02 -2.62 5.21
C ILE A 398 25.61 -2.95 6.60
N PRO A 399 26.79 -3.60 6.71
CA PRO A 399 27.32 -4.11 7.98
C PRO A 399 28.01 -3.02 8.80
N LEU A 400 27.28 -1.97 9.16
CA LEU A 400 27.79 -0.76 9.80
C LEU A 400 28.56 -1.06 11.12
N PRO A 401 29.68 -0.37 11.39
CA PRO A 401 30.35 -0.43 12.69
C PRO A 401 29.51 0.17 13.83
N THR A 402 29.55 -0.46 15.00
CA THR A 402 28.73 -0.09 16.18
C THR A 402 29.17 1.21 16.86
N ASP A 403 30.32 1.76 16.50
CA ASP A 403 30.88 3.01 17.05
C ASP A 403 30.47 4.26 16.24
N LEU A 404 29.65 4.10 15.20
CA LEU A 404 29.12 5.20 14.42
C LEU A 404 28.16 6.10 15.23
N PRO A 405 28.22 7.43 15.03
CA PRO A 405 27.15 8.32 15.48
C PRO A 405 25.82 7.89 14.86
N TYR A 406 24.75 7.82 15.67
CA TYR A 406 23.41 7.39 15.24
C TYR A 406 23.33 5.94 14.71
N TYR A 407 24.25 5.06 15.12
CA TYR A 407 24.28 3.65 14.70
C TYR A 407 22.90 2.97 14.76
N ASP A 408 22.15 3.11 15.85
CA ASP A 408 20.86 2.41 16.01
C ASP A 408 19.83 2.81 14.94
N ILE A 409 19.82 4.08 14.52
CA ILE A 409 18.91 4.59 13.49
C ILE A 409 19.42 4.18 12.11
N LEU A 410 20.71 4.38 11.85
CA LEU A 410 21.33 4.01 10.58
C LEU A 410 21.24 2.50 10.30
N ASN A 411 21.37 1.67 11.33
CA ASN A 411 21.28 0.22 11.22
C ASN A 411 19.85 -0.25 10.87
N GLN A 412 18.81 0.48 11.29
CA GLN A 412 17.42 0.22 10.87
C GLN A 412 17.24 0.51 9.38
N VAL A 413 17.72 1.67 8.92
CA VAL A 413 17.60 2.10 7.52
C VAL A 413 18.48 1.25 6.60
N ALA A 414 19.68 0.87 7.04
CA ALA A 414 20.64 0.06 6.30
C ALA A 414 20.11 -1.33 5.87
N GLY A 415 19.17 -1.88 6.65
CA GLY A 415 18.51 -3.16 6.32
C GLY A 415 17.45 -3.04 5.22
N LEU A 416 17.01 -1.81 4.91
CA LEU A 416 15.94 -1.49 3.95
C LEU A 416 16.47 -0.82 2.67
N MET A 417 17.79 -0.62 2.55
CA MET A 417 18.41 -0.04 1.36
C MET A 417 18.45 -1.06 0.19
N PRO A 418 18.33 -0.61 -1.07
CA PRO A 418 18.17 0.78 -1.53
C PRO A 418 16.72 1.28 -1.44
N PRO A 419 16.49 2.62 -1.36
CA PRO A 419 15.16 3.16 -1.19
C PRO A 419 14.32 3.12 -2.47
N LEU A 420 13.00 2.97 -2.30
CA LEU A 420 12.05 3.06 -3.40
C LEU A 420 12.03 4.48 -3.95
N GLN A 421 12.39 4.66 -5.21
CA GLN A 421 12.43 5.99 -5.82
C GLN A 421 11.02 6.43 -6.20
N THR A 422 10.53 7.50 -5.59
CA THR A 422 9.24 8.12 -5.90
C THR A 422 9.40 9.15 -7.02
N GLY A 423 8.42 9.21 -7.94
CA GLY A 423 8.43 10.24 -8.99
C GLY A 423 7.67 9.96 -10.30
N GLY A 424 7.12 8.77 -10.53
CA GLY A 424 6.35 8.48 -11.74
C GLY A 424 4.85 8.40 -11.50
N VAL A 425 4.07 9.06 -12.36
CA VAL A 425 2.70 8.60 -12.67
C VAL A 425 2.77 7.09 -12.86
N GLN A 426 1.94 6.31 -12.15
CA GLN A 426 1.80 4.86 -12.37
C GLN A 426 1.79 4.62 -13.88
N ASN A 427 2.72 3.79 -14.36
CA ASN A 427 2.89 3.52 -15.78
C ASN A 427 1.55 3.12 -16.39
N ASN A 428 0.89 4.08 -17.05
CA ASN A 428 -0.38 3.81 -17.69
C ASN A 428 -0.13 2.71 -18.72
N SER A 429 -0.85 1.60 -18.60
CA SER A 429 -0.75 0.43 -19.47
C SER A 429 -0.78 0.81 -20.96
N VAL A 430 -1.37 1.96 -21.30
CA VAL A 430 -1.32 2.60 -22.63
C VAL A 430 0.10 2.95 -23.12
N GLN A 431 0.97 3.52 -22.29
CA GLN A 431 2.35 3.88 -22.68
C GLN A 431 3.24 2.64 -22.87
N MET A 432 3.06 1.65 -21.99
CA MET A 432 3.74 0.35 -22.13
C MET A 432 3.31 -0.35 -23.43
N LEU A 433 2.01 -0.37 -23.74
CA LEU A 433 1.48 -0.90 -25.00
C LEU A 433 2.04 -0.18 -26.23
N ALA A 434 2.25 1.15 -26.17
CA ALA A 434 2.82 1.92 -27.27
C ALA A 434 4.30 1.53 -27.54
N ALA A 435 5.14 1.52 -26.50
CA ALA A 435 6.55 1.13 -26.62
C ALA A 435 6.72 -0.33 -27.09
N MET A 436 5.80 -1.22 -26.67
CA MET A 436 5.80 -2.62 -27.08
C MET A 436 5.41 -2.81 -28.55
N ARG A 437 4.45 -2.05 -29.08
CA ARG A 437 4.12 -2.07 -30.51
C ARG A 437 5.30 -1.63 -31.38
N ASP A 438 6.07 -0.64 -30.93
CA ASP A 438 7.25 -0.19 -31.68
C ASP A 438 8.37 -1.25 -31.68
N ASN A 439 8.55 -1.99 -30.58
CA ASN A 439 9.46 -3.14 -30.55
C ASN A 439 9.02 -4.27 -31.49
N LEU A 440 7.72 -4.60 -31.52
CA LEU A 440 7.19 -5.59 -32.47
C LEU A 440 7.47 -5.18 -33.92
N ARG A 441 7.23 -3.91 -34.27
CA ARG A 441 7.48 -3.35 -35.61
C ARG A 441 8.96 -3.32 -36.00
N SER A 442 9.87 -3.11 -35.05
CA SER A 442 11.32 -3.08 -35.33
C SER A 442 11.90 -4.47 -35.65
N SER A 443 11.28 -5.55 -35.14
CA SER A 443 11.72 -6.93 -35.41
C SER A 443 11.37 -7.41 -36.83
N GLU A 444 10.37 -6.81 -37.47
CA GLU A 444 9.99 -7.09 -38.87
C GLU A 444 11.09 -6.72 -39.89
N ASN A 445 11.96 -5.76 -39.58
CA ASN A 445 13.00 -5.28 -40.52
C ASN A 445 14.25 -6.18 -40.63
N SER A 446 14.31 -7.33 -39.97
CA SER A 446 15.51 -8.18 -39.88
C SER A 446 15.48 -9.47 -40.73
N THR A 447 14.37 -9.81 -41.42
CA THR A 447 14.28 -11.09 -42.13
C THR A 447 14.48 -10.95 -43.65
N THR A 448 15.71 -11.17 -44.12
CA THR A 448 16.00 -11.47 -45.52
C THR A 448 15.53 -12.88 -45.87
N VAL A 449 14.50 -12.97 -46.73
CA VAL A 449 13.93 -14.23 -47.23
C VAL A 449 14.85 -14.84 -48.30
N GLY A 450 15.47 -15.97 -47.97
CA GLY A 450 16.09 -16.87 -48.95
C GLY A 450 15.08 -17.93 -49.39
N THR A 451 14.56 -17.80 -50.62
CA THR A 451 13.82 -18.85 -51.31
C THR A 451 14.77 -19.93 -51.81
N GLU A 452 14.59 -21.19 -51.39
CA GLU A 452 14.71 -22.33 -52.31
C GLU A 452 14.18 -23.66 -51.75
N HIS A 453 13.63 -24.45 -52.69
CA HIS A 453 13.25 -25.86 -52.67
C HIS A 453 11.97 -26.32 -51.94
N LEU A 454 10.87 -26.25 -52.72
CA LEU A 454 9.66 -27.05 -52.62
C LEU A 454 9.95 -28.54 -52.91
N HIS A 455 9.88 -29.37 -51.87
CA HIS A 455 9.37 -30.73 -51.97
C HIS A 455 8.20 -30.85 -51.00
N GLU A 456 7.07 -31.40 -51.46
CA GLU A 456 5.87 -31.72 -50.67
C GLU A 456 6.24 -32.59 -49.45
N ARG A 457 6.60 -31.93 -48.34
CA ARG A 457 6.50 -32.47 -46.99
C ARG A 457 5.12 -32.09 -46.46
N ALA A 458 4.47 -33.01 -45.75
CA ALA A 458 3.32 -32.68 -44.92
C ALA A 458 3.67 -31.42 -44.10
N ALA A 459 2.83 -30.38 -44.19
CA ALA A 459 3.11 -29.10 -43.54
C ALA A 459 3.29 -29.33 -42.02
N ASN A 460 4.42 -28.89 -41.47
CA ASN A 460 4.68 -28.94 -40.04
C ASN A 460 3.59 -28.16 -39.28
N LEU A 461 3.21 -28.66 -38.10
CA LEU A 461 2.26 -27.97 -37.23
C LEU A 461 2.89 -26.70 -36.67
N LYS A 462 2.30 -25.53 -36.92
CA LYS A 462 2.80 -24.28 -36.36
C LYS A 462 2.25 -24.08 -34.96
N VAL A 463 3.13 -24.02 -33.97
CA VAL A 463 2.78 -23.90 -32.56
C VAL A 463 3.29 -22.58 -32.02
N ILE A 464 2.43 -21.78 -31.39
CA ILE A 464 2.85 -20.60 -30.63
C ILE A 464 2.75 -20.90 -29.14
N VAL A 465 3.82 -20.63 -28.40
CA VAL A 465 3.81 -20.65 -26.94
C VAL A 465 3.58 -19.23 -26.44
N VAL A 466 2.49 -19.02 -25.72
CA VAL A 466 2.13 -17.73 -25.11
C VAL A 466 2.23 -17.86 -23.60
N GLY A 467 2.95 -16.96 -22.94
CA GLY A 467 3.06 -17.01 -21.49
C GLY A 467 3.91 -15.91 -20.87
N ASP A 468 4.30 -16.12 -19.61
CA ASP A 468 5.07 -15.17 -18.82
C ASP A 468 6.49 -15.68 -18.50
N SER A 469 7.01 -15.33 -17.32
CA SER A 469 8.27 -15.78 -16.75
C SER A 469 8.39 -17.30 -16.66
N ILE A 470 7.31 -18.01 -16.34
CA ILE A 470 7.28 -19.49 -16.24
C ILE A 470 7.60 -20.12 -17.60
N SER A 471 7.14 -19.49 -18.67
CA SER A 471 7.36 -19.96 -20.05
C SER A 471 8.62 -19.40 -20.68
N GLN A 472 8.99 -18.17 -20.37
CA GLN A 472 10.20 -17.56 -20.93
C GLN A 472 11.47 -18.25 -20.39
N GLY A 473 11.56 -18.45 -19.07
CA GLY A 473 12.77 -18.89 -18.40
C GLY A 473 13.88 -17.84 -18.38
N ARG A 474 14.99 -18.17 -17.72
CA ARG A 474 16.21 -17.36 -17.62
C ARG A 474 17.37 -18.01 -18.35
N GLU A 475 18.47 -17.27 -18.47
CA GLU A 475 19.68 -17.81 -19.10
C GLU A 475 20.07 -19.17 -18.52
N GLY A 476 20.41 -20.10 -19.42
CA GLY A 476 20.82 -21.45 -19.08
C GLY A 476 19.68 -22.40 -18.70
N ASP A 477 18.41 -21.97 -18.71
CA ASP A 477 17.27 -22.90 -18.59
C ASP A 477 17.14 -23.73 -19.86
N PHE A 478 16.68 -24.98 -19.74
CA PHE A 478 16.18 -25.69 -20.92
C PHE A 478 14.82 -25.12 -21.31
N THR A 479 14.01 -24.72 -20.33
CA THR A 479 12.59 -24.34 -20.40
C THR A 479 11.68 -25.53 -20.73
N TRP A 480 10.43 -25.48 -20.25
CA TRP A 480 9.44 -26.51 -20.60
C TRP A 480 9.14 -26.53 -22.11
N ARG A 481 9.38 -25.42 -22.83
CA ARG A 481 9.27 -25.32 -24.29
C ARG A 481 10.21 -26.28 -25.00
N TYR A 482 11.45 -26.40 -24.52
CA TYR A 482 12.38 -27.40 -25.04
C TYR A 482 11.91 -28.82 -24.73
N ARG A 483 11.42 -29.07 -23.50
CA ARG A 483 10.94 -30.40 -23.09
C ARG A 483 9.73 -30.89 -23.89
N ILE A 484 8.77 -30.01 -24.16
CA ILE A 484 7.62 -30.36 -25.02
C ILE A 484 8.04 -30.55 -26.48
N TRP A 485 9.05 -29.82 -26.96
CA TRP A 485 9.63 -30.07 -28.28
C TRP A 485 10.35 -31.43 -28.37
N GLU A 486 11.15 -31.82 -27.37
CA GLU A 486 11.74 -33.16 -27.28
C GLU A 486 10.65 -34.24 -27.36
N TRP A 487 9.52 -34.01 -26.69
CA TRP A 487 8.36 -34.88 -26.79
C TRP A 487 7.78 -34.92 -28.21
N PHE A 488 7.52 -33.79 -28.88
CA PHE A 488 7.06 -33.78 -30.28
C PHE A 488 7.98 -34.58 -31.20
N GLN A 489 9.30 -34.42 -31.06
CA GLN A 489 10.28 -35.19 -31.81
C GLN A 489 10.17 -36.69 -31.51
N SER A 490 10.05 -37.08 -30.24
CA SER A 490 9.89 -38.49 -29.84
C SER A 490 8.60 -39.13 -30.38
N GLN A 491 7.57 -38.33 -30.63
CA GLN A 491 6.29 -38.79 -31.19
C GLN A 491 6.27 -38.75 -32.73
N GLY A 492 7.36 -38.33 -33.39
CA GLY A 492 7.42 -38.19 -34.84
C GLY A 492 6.54 -37.06 -35.40
N VAL A 493 6.20 -36.07 -34.58
CA VAL A 493 5.36 -34.93 -34.97
C VAL A 493 6.26 -33.74 -35.34
N GLY A 494 6.23 -33.36 -36.62
CA GLY A 494 6.93 -32.16 -37.11
C GLY A 494 6.24 -30.89 -36.62
N VAL A 495 6.96 -30.06 -35.86
CA VAL A 495 6.47 -28.78 -35.33
C VAL A 495 7.40 -27.64 -35.67
N ASP A 496 6.83 -26.48 -35.98
CA ASP A 496 7.53 -25.22 -36.10
C ASP A 496 7.02 -24.30 -34.99
N PHE A 497 7.88 -23.99 -34.02
CA PHE A 497 7.52 -22.96 -33.04
C PHE A 497 7.58 -21.58 -33.70
N VAL A 498 6.60 -20.73 -33.42
CA VAL A 498 6.48 -19.37 -34.01
C VAL A 498 6.28 -18.32 -32.93
N GLY A 499 6.54 -17.06 -33.27
CA GLY A 499 6.48 -15.91 -32.37
C GLY A 499 7.69 -14.99 -32.53
N PRO A 500 7.62 -13.77 -31.97
CA PRO A 500 8.62 -12.72 -32.21
C PRO A 500 9.93 -12.93 -31.44
N TYR A 501 9.94 -13.71 -30.36
CA TYR A 501 11.09 -13.84 -29.46
C TYR A 501 11.73 -15.21 -29.56
N THR A 502 13.03 -15.31 -29.35
CA THR A 502 13.80 -16.57 -29.49
C THR A 502 14.69 -16.90 -28.30
N GLY A 503 14.70 -16.09 -27.23
CA GLY A 503 15.62 -16.23 -26.11
C GLY A 503 14.94 -16.20 -24.76
N THR A 504 15.71 -16.52 -23.73
CA THR A 504 15.31 -16.42 -22.32
C THR A 504 15.61 -15.02 -21.78
N VAL A 505 15.37 -14.77 -20.50
CA VAL A 505 15.82 -13.53 -19.84
C VAL A 505 17.36 -13.52 -19.75
N GLN A 506 18.00 -12.53 -20.39
CA GLN A 506 19.44 -12.32 -20.22
C GLN A 506 19.79 -11.74 -18.83
N PRO A 507 20.97 -12.06 -18.27
CA PRO A 507 21.47 -11.44 -17.05
C PRO A 507 21.66 -9.92 -17.20
N ASP A 508 21.58 -9.21 -16.08
CA ASP A 508 21.95 -7.80 -16.06
C ASP A 508 23.43 -7.61 -16.35
N LYS A 509 23.74 -6.52 -17.05
CA LYS A 509 25.13 -6.14 -17.28
C LYS A 509 25.69 -5.49 -16.03
N PRO A 510 26.93 -5.81 -15.63
CA PRO A 510 27.56 -5.14 -14.50
C PRO A 510 27.77 -3.67 -14.82
N ALA A 511 27.24 -2.80 -13.98
CA ALA A 511 27.38 -1.35 -14.06
C ALA A 511 27.73 -0.80 -12.67
N PRO A 512 28.54 0.27 -12.58
CA PRO A 512 28.69 0.99 -11.32
C PRO A 512 27.34 1.61 -10.89
N PRO A 513 27.19 1.96 -9.60
CA PRO A 513 26.03 2.70 -9.12
C PRO A 513 25.79 3.96 -9.96
N SER A 514 24.53 4.24 -10.28
CA SER A 514 24.10 5.43 -11.00
C SER A 514 23.11 6.23 -10.17
N PRO A 515 23.11 7.56 -10.29
CA PRO A 515 22.13 8.39 -9.59
C PRO A 515 20.68 7.95 -9.89
N PRO A 516 19.78 8.01 -8.90
CA PRO A 516 18.36 7.74 -9.10
C PRO A 516 17.72 8.74 -10.07
N ALA A 517 16.57 8.38 -10.65
CA ALA A 517 15.78 9.32 -11.45
C ALA A 517 15.25 10.47 -10.59
N LEU A 518 15.15 11.67 -11.18
CA LEU A 518 14.70 12.86 -10.46
C LEU A 518 13.22 12.74 -10.03
N TYR A 519 12.91 13.30 -8.87
CA TYR A 519 11.56 13.33 -8.33
C TYR A 519 10.60 14.04 -9.30
N GLY A 520 9.51 13.36 -9.66
CA GLY A 520 8.51 13.84 -10.62
C GLY A 520 8.78 13.49 -12.09
N GLU A 521 9.91 12.84 -12.41
CA GLU A 521 10.18 12.35 -13.77
C GLU A 521 9.65 10.91 -13.99
N PRO A 522 9.09 10.60 -15.17
CA PRO A 522 8.65 9.24 -15.49
C PRO A 522 9.83 8.26 -15.42
N GLN A 523 9.61 7.12 -14.77
CA GLN A 523 10.62 6.07 -14.71
C GLN A 523 10.83 5.49 -16.13
N PRO A 524 12.09 5.30 -16.59
CA PRO A 524 12.35 4.72 -17.89
C PRO A 524 11.79 3.30 -17.97
N THR A 525 10.94 3.01 -18.96
CA THR A 525 10.54 1.62 -19.25
C THR A 525 11.74 0.87 -19.80
N GLY A 526 12.25 -0.11 -19.04
CA GLY A 526 13.36 -0.96 -19.47
C GLY A 526 13.03 -1.71 -20.76
N ALA A 527 14.05 -1.95 -21.60
CA ALA A 527 13.90 -2.78 -22.78
C ALA A 527 13.53 -4.23 -22.40
N ILE A 528 12.70 -4.88 -23.21
CA ILE A 528 12.28 -6.25 -22.99
C ILE A 528 13.51 -7.19 -23.04
N LYS A 529 13.68 -8.03 -22.01
CA LYS A 529 14.79 -8.98 -21.91
C LYS A 529 14.44 -10.30 -22.61
N VAL A 530 14.90 -10.50 -23.84
CA VAL A 530 14.61 -11.68 -24.69
C VAL A 530 15.85 -12.26 -25.39
N SER A 531 17.06 -11.87 -24.96
CA SER A 531 18.31 -12.28 -25.61
C SER A 531 19.13 -13.30 -24.82
N GLY A 532 18.60 -13.84 -23.72
CA GLY A 532 19.27 -14.85 -22.91
C GLY A 532 19.40 -16.19 -23.64
N GLY A 533 20.46 -16.93 -23.32
CA GLY A 533 20.70 -18.27 -23.88
C GLY A 533 19.94 -19.39 -23.17
N TYR A 534 19.82 -20.54 -23.82
CA TYR A 534 19.29 -21.78 -23.20
C TYR A 534 20.40 -22.61 -22.57
N ALA A 535 20.07 -23.67 -21.82
CA ALA A 535 21.05 -24.65 -21.36
C ALA A 535 21.97 -25.12 -22.50
N LYS A 536 23.26 -25.35 -22.21
CA LYS A 536 24.29 -25.62 -23.24
C LYS A 536 24.02 -26.91 -24.02
N GLU A 537 23.26 -27.82 -23.40
CA GLU A 537 22.87 -29.12 -23.91
C GLU A 537 21.62 -29.06 -24.81
N VAL A 538 20.93 -27.91 -24.89
CA VAL A 538 19.80 -27.73 -25.81
C VAL A 538 20.25 -27.95 -27.25
N SER A 539 19.57 -28.88 -27.94
CA SER A 539 19.85 -29.19 -29.33
C SER A 539 19.75 -27.95 -30.23
N SER A 540 20.68 -27.81 -31.17
CA SER A 540 20.64 -26.74 -32.19
C SER A 540 19.42 -26.83 -33.11
N GLY A 541 18.75 -28.00 -33.16
CA GLY A 541 17.52 -28.21 -33.91
C GLY A 541 16.25 -27.71 -33.22
N PHE A 542 16.33 -27.23 -31.98
CA PHE A 542 15.17 -26.69 -31.27
C PHE A 542 14.67 -25.38 -31.91
N PRO A 543 13.40 -25.30 -32.38
CA PRO A 543 12.82 -24.05 -32.85
C PRO A 543 12.49 -23.18 -31.62
N LYS A 544 13.14 -22.02 -31.53
CA LYS A 544 13.15 -21.22 -30.30
C LYS A 544 12.02 -20.20 -30.20
N ASN A 545 11.31 -19.93 -31.29
CA ASN A 545 10.35 -18.83 -31.37
C ASN A 545 9.19 -18.99 -30.37
N HIS A 546 8.77 -17.89 -29.74
CA HIS A 546 7.66 -17.87 -28.78
C HIS A 546 7.15 -16.43 -28.56
N PHE A 547 6.06 -16.32 -27.80
CA PHE A 547 5.51 -15.07 -27.29
C PHE A 547 5.36 -15.15 -25.76
N ALA A 548 6.48 -15.25 -25.05
CA ALA A 548 6.49 -15.24 -23.60
C ALA A 548 7.52 -14.25 -23.05
N VAL A 549 7.15 -13.46 -22.04
CA VAL A 549 8.03 -12.47 -21.43
C VAL A 549 7.79 -12.38 -19.93
N TRP A 550 8.86 -12.29 -19.17
CA TRP A 550 8.88 -12.17 -17.73
C TRP A 550 8.04 -10.99 -17.24
N GLY A 551 7.18 -11.23 -16.25
CA GLY A 551 6.31 -10.22 -15.65
C GLY A 551 5.08 -9.85 -16.47
N ARG A 552 4.84 -10.45 -17.65
CA ARG A 552 3.62 -10.16 -18.42
C ARG A 552 2.38 -10.80 -17.79
N ALA A 553 1.27 -10.07 -17.88
CA ALA A 553 -0.07 -10.48 -17.47
C ALA A 553 -0.98 -10.66 -18.70
N ALA A 554 -2.02 -11.48 -18.59
CA ALA A 554 -3.05 -11.65 -19.63
C ALA A 554 -3.77 -10.32 -19.94
N ALA A 555 -3.97 -9.47 -18.93
CA ALA A 555 -4.51 -8.12 -19.04
C ALA A 555 -3.73 -7.24 -20.03
N VAL A 556 -2.42 -7.47 -20.16
CA VAL A 556 -1.56 -6.79 -21.15
C VAL A 556 -1.64 -7.52 -22.50
N ASP A 557 -1.47 -8.84 -22.49
CA ASP A 557 -1.29 -9.66 -23.68
C ASP A 557 -2.53 -9.73 -24.56
N LYS A 558 -3.72 -9.61 -23.96
CA LYS A 558 -4.99 -9.53 -24.69
C LYS A 558 -4.98 -8.41 -25.73
N GLY A 559 -4.31 -7.30 -25.45
CA GLY A 559 -4.19 -6.14 -26.34
C GLY A 559 -3.13 -6.28 -27.45
N LEU A 560 -2.26 -7.28 -27.37
CA LEU A 560 -1.11 -7.47 -28.27
C LEU A 560 -1.24 -8.70 -29.17
N ILE A 561 -1.95 -9.74 -28.71
CA ILE A 561 -1.97 -11.05 -29.38
C ILE A 561 -2.45 -11.01 -30.83
N LYS A 562 -3.36 -10.09 -31.17
CA LYS A 562 -3.89 -9.95 -32.53
C LYS A 562 -2.79 -9.60 -33.54
N GLU A 563 -1.95 -8.61 -33.21
CA GLU A 563 -0.83 -8.19 -34.07
C GLU A 563 0.22 -9.30 -34.19
N VAL A 564 0.51 -9.97 -33.06
CA VAL A 564 1.46 -11.10 -33.03
C VAL A 564 1.00 -12.27 -33.88
N MET A 565 -0.28 -12.65 -33.81
CA MET A 565 -0.84 -13.72 -34.61
C MET A 565 -0.88 -13.39 -36.11
N ALA A 566 -1.04 -12.11 -36.46
CA ALA A 566 -0.99 -11.66 -37.85
C ALA A 566 0.44 -11.76 -38.43
N ALA A 567 1.45 -11.37 -37.65
CA ALA A 567 2.86 -11.45 -38.05
C ALA A 567 3.45 -12.87 -37.96
N HIS A 568 2.95 -13.70 -37.04
CA HIS A 568 3.43 -15.04 -36.77
C HIS A 568 2.26 -16.06 -36.75
N PRO A 569 1.72 -16.45 -37.92
CA PRO A 569 0.57 -17.35 -37.98
C PRO A 569 0.86 -18.71 -37.32
N ALA A 570 -0.06 -19.17 -36.48
CA ALA A 570 0.01 -20.46 -35.80
C ALA A 570 -1.31 -21.25 -35.92
N ASP A 571 -1.20 -22.58 -35.84
CA ASP A 571 -2.31 -23.53 -35.88
C ASP A 571 -2.77 -23.92 -34.46
N LEU A 572 -1.83 -23.95 -33.51
CA LEU A 572 -2.04 -24.34 -32.11
C LEU A 572 -1.36 -23.34 -31.17
N MET A 573 -2.09 -22.88 -30.15
CA MET A 573 -1.56 -22.09 -29.05
C MET A 573 -1.40 -22.96 -27.81
N LEU A 574 -0.20 -22.97 -27.22
CA LEU A 574 0.04 -23.45 -25.86
C LEU A 574 0.09 -22.22 -24.95
N LEU A 575 -0.95 -22.01 -24.15
CA LEU A 575 -1.14 -20.81 -23.34
C LEU A 575 -0.91 -21.13 -21.86
N LEU A 576 0.04 -20.45 -21.23
CA LEU A 576 0.29 -20.45 -19.79
C LEU A 576 0.52 -19.01 -19.32
N LEU A 577 -0.58 -18.33 -19.00
CA LEU A 577 -0.64 -16.93 -18.62
C LEU A 577 -1.83 -16.73 -17.67
N GLY A 578 -1.80 -15.69 -16.83
CA GLY A 578 -2.84 -15.39 -15.84
C GLY A 578 -2.34 -15.35 -14.40
N PHE A 579 -1.18 -15.96 -14.10
CA PHE A 579 -0.67 -15.97 -12.73
C PHE A 579 -0.29 -14.56 -12.28
N ASN A 580 0.41 -13.81 -13.14
CA ASN A 580 0.81 -12.43 -12.83
C ASN A 580 -0.37 -11.48 -12.68
N ASP A 581 -1.52 -11.81 -13.27
CA ASP A 581 -2.71 -10.98 -13.19
C ASP A 581 -3.20 -10.89 -11.75
N MET A 582 -3.44 -12.04 -11.14
CA MET A 582 -3.79 -12.16 -9.72
C MET A 582 -2.58 -11.92 -8.81
N GLY A 583 -1.42 -12.44 -9.20
CA GLY A 583 -0.18 -12.40 -8.44
C GLY A 583 0.37 -11.00 -8.25
N TRP A 584 0.08 -10.06 -9.15
CA TRP A 584 0.59 -8.68 -9.10
C TRP A 584 -0.48 -7.65 -9.46
N PHE A 585 -1.72 -7.91 -9.05
CA PHE A 585 -2.84 -6.97 -9.08
C PHE A 585 -3.11 -6.29 -10.44
N TYR A 586 -2.83 -6.96 -11.57
CA TYR A 586 -3.33 -6.46 -12.85
C TYR A 586 -4.84 -6.69 -12.99
N SER A 587 -5.37 -7.74 -12.34
CA SER A 587 -6.79 -8.03 -12.19
C SER A 587 -7.04 -9.16 -11.19
N ASP A 588 -8.25 -9.26 -10.67
CA ASP A 588 -8.77 -10.41 -9.92
C ASP A 588 -8.96 -11.67 -10.79
N SER A 589 -9.49 -12.75 -10.21
CA SER A 589 -9.66 -14.04 -10.89
C SER A 589 -10.64 -13.93 -12.09
N MET A 590 -11.72 -13.16 -11.94
CA MET A 590 -12.71 -12.91 -13.00
C MET A 590 -12.17 -12.02 -14.12
N GLY A 591 -11.52 -10.92 -13.79
CA GLY A 591 -10.83 -10.06 -14.77
C GLY A 591 -9.70 -10.79 -15.50
N THR A 592 -9.05 -11.75 -14.84
CA THR A 592 -8.09 -12.65 -15.48
C THR A 592 -8.77 -13.57 -16.47
N LEU A 593 -9.91 -14.19 -16.11
CA LEU A 593 -10.72 -15.00 -17.02
C LEU A 593 -11.16 -14.21 -18.25
N ASP A 594 -11.67 -12.99 -18.06
CA ASP A 594 -12.06 -12.06 -19.14
C ASP A 594 -10.89 -11.70 -20.05
N SER A 595 -9.71 -11.49 -19.45
CA SER A 595 -8.49 -11.20 -20.20
C SER A 595 -8.07 -12.38 -21.07
N ILE A 596 -8.16 -13.60 -20.55
CA ILE A 596 -7.90 -14.83 -21.31
C ILE A 596 -8.95 -15.02 -22.42
N HIS A 597 -10.23 -14.81 -22.13
CA HIS A 597 -11.31 -14.88 -23.13
C HIS A 597 -11.10 -13.86 -24.27
N THR A 598 -10.71 -12.63 -23.92
CA THR A 598 -10.40 -11.57 -24.88
C THR A 598 -9.18 -11.92 -25.72
N LEU A 599 -8.13 -12.49 -25.11
CA LEU A 599 -6.93 -12.96 -25.81
C LEU A 599 -7.29 -14.04 -26.85
N ILE A 600 -8.10 -15.04 -26.47
CA ILE A 600 -8.59 -16.10 -27.37
C ILE A 600 -9.40 -15.50 -28.52
N SER A 601 -10.33 -14.59 -28.21
CA SER A 601 -11.18 -13.92 -29.18
C SER A 601 -10.35 -13.12 -30.20
N ASN A 602 -9.33 -12.40 -29.72
CA ASN A 602 -8.41 -11.64 -30.56
C ASN A 602 -7.53 -12.53 -31.44
N ALA A 603 -7.10 -13.70 -30.95
CA ALA A 603 -6.39 -14.68 -31.77
C ALA A 603 -7.31 -15.30 -32.85
N ARG A 604 -8.55 -15.66 -32.49
CA ARG A 604 -9.57 -16.19 -33.43
C ARG A 604 -9.98 -15.19 -34.50
N ALA A 605 -9.97 -13.89 -34.19
CA ALA A 605 -10.22 -12.85 -35.17
C ALA A 605 -9.19 -12.84 -36.32
N VAL A 606 -7.99 -13.42 -36.10
CA VAL A 606 -6.96 -13.61 -37.13
C VAL A 606 -7.03 -15.01 -37.75
N ASN A 607 -7.15 -16.05 -36.92
CA ASN A 607 -7.29 -17.44 -37.38
C ASN A 607 -8.53 -18.10 -36.74
N PRO A 608 -9.68 -18.12 -37.44
CA PRO A 608 -10.94 -18.67 -36.92
C PRO A 608 -10.92 -20.18 -36.62
N THR A 609 -9.91 -20.92 -37.11
CA THR A 609 -9.76 -22.37 -36.91
C THR A 609 -8.64 -22.73 -35.93
N MET A 610 -8.09 -21.75 -35.23
CA MET A 610 -6.98 -21.96 -34.29
C MET A 610 -7.36 -22.89 -33.14
N LYS A 611 -6.43 -23.74 -32.72
CA LYS A 611 -6.59 -24.66 -31.57
C LYS A 611 -5.91 -24.09 -30.33
N PHE A 612 -6.45 -24.36 -29.14
CA PHE A 612 -5.90 -23.81 -27.89
C PHE A 612 -5.77 -24.90 -26.82
N ALA A 613 -4.55 -25.13 -26.35
CA ALA A 613 -4.29 -25.84 -25.10
C ALA A 613 -4.00 -24.79 -24.02
N ILE A 614 -4.94 -24.59 -23.09
CA ILE A 614 -4.87 -23.51 -22.10
C ILE A 614 -4.62 -24.11 -20.73
N ALA A 615 -3.50 -23.75 -20.12
CA ALA A 615 -3.18 -24.17 -18.77
C ALA A 615 -3.90 -23.32 -17.73
N ASN A 616 -4.43 -24.01 -16.73
CA ASN A 616 -4.70 -23.36 -15.44
C ASN A 616 -3.37 -22.96 -14.79
N VAL A 617 -3.38 -21.98 -13.88
CA VAL A 617 -2.15 -21.49 -13.28
C VAL A 617 -1.73 -22.34 -12.09
N PRO A 618 -0.43 -22.54 -11.83
CA PRO A 618 0.02 -23.31 -10.69
C PRO A 618 -0.14 -22.53 -9.38
N GLN A 619 -0.20 -23.27 -8.27
CA GLN A 619 0.07 -22.70 -6.95
C GLN A 619 1.58 -22.44 -6.78
N ARG A 620 1.94 -21.61 -5.79
CA ARG A 620 3.32 -21.26 -5.43
C ARG A 620 3.58 -21.44 -3.94
N SER A 621 4.84 -21.40 -3.51
CA SER A 621 5.15 -21.26 -2.08
C SER A 621 4.56 -19.95 -1.54
N PHE A 622 4.10 -20.01 -0.30
CA PHE A 622 3.42 -18.91 0.37
C PHE A 622 4.25 -17.62 0.36
N ILE A 623 3.58 -16.49 0.15
CA ILE A 623 4.13 -15.15 0.29
C ILE A 623 3.41 -14.54 1.49
N GLY A 624 4.16 -14.04 2.49
CA GLY A 624 3.56 -13.30 3.59
C GLY A 624 2.81 -12.07 3.09
N GLY A 625 1.58 -11.85 3.56
CA GLY A 625 0.72 -10.76 3.12
C GLY A 625 -0.05 -11.03 1.82
N ARG A 626 -0.01 -12.25 1.26
CA ARG A 626 -0.79 -12.67 0.08
C ARG A 626 -1.57 -13.96 0.31
N GLU A 627 -2.33 -13.99 1.40
CA GLU A 627 -3.23 -15.10 1.74
C GLU A 627 -4.37 -15.26 0.75
N ASP A 628 -4.74 -14.17 0.05
CA ASP A 628 -5.68 -14.13 -1.05
C ASP A 628 -5.21 -14.99 -2.24
N LEU A 629 -3.90 -14.98 -2.52
CA LEU A 629 -3.37 -15.48 -3.79
C LEU A 629 -3.61 -16.99 -3.99
N PRO A 630 -3.40 -17.88 -3.00
CA PRO A 630 -3.77 -19.28 -3.14
C PRO A 630 -5.26 -19.49 -3.39
N VAL A 631 -6.10 -18.65 -2.79
CA VAL A 631 -7.54 -18.71 -2.96
C VAL A 631 -7.91 -18.26 -4.37
N SER A 632 -7.55 -17.03 -4.77
CA SER A 632 -7.76 -16.48 -6.12
C SER A 632 -7.27 -17.42 -7.22
N THR A 633 -6.10 -18.04 -7.03
CA THR A 633 -5.57 -19.08 -7.93
C THR A 633 -6.53 -20.26 -8.09
N ASN A 634 -7.15 -20.74 -7.00
CA ASN A 634 -8.12 -21.83 -7.06
C ASN A 634 -9.41 -21.40 -7.79
N ILE A 635 -9.87 -20.18 -7.57
CA ILE A 635 -11.10 -19.67 -8.20
C ILE A 635 -10.92 -19.53 -9.68
N TYR A 636 -9.88 -18.81 -10.11
CA TYR A 636 -9.54 -18.68 -11.53
C TYR A 636 -9.41 -20.05 -12.20
N ASN A 637 -8.73 -21.00 -11.55
CA ASN A 637 -8.57 -22.34 -12.09
C ASN A 637 -9.89 -23.12 -12.21
N SER A 638 -10.85 -22.90 -11.31
CA SER A 638 -12.21 -23.44 -11.39
C SER A 638 -13.02 -22.77 -12.50
N LEU A 639 -13.06 -21.43 -12.52
CA LEU A 639 -13.73 -20.63 -13.54
C LEU A 639 -13.25 -20.97 -14.96
N LEU A 640 -11.93 -21.06 -15.14
CA LEU A 640 -11.34 -21.42 -16.43
C LEU A 640 -11.78 -22.82 -16.88
N ARG A 641 -11.82 -23.79 -15.95
CA ARG A 641 -12.26 -25.16 -16.25
C ARG A 641 -13.71 -25.18 -16.74
N ASP A 642 -14.57 -24.39 -16.10
CA ASP A 642 -16.01 -24.36 -16.39
C ASP A 642 -16.33 -23.55 -17.66
N ALA A 643 -15.55 -22.51 -17.95
CA ALA A 643 -15.75 -21.66 -19.13
C ALA A 643 -15.22 -22.27 -20.44
N ILE A 644 -14.14 -23.08 -20.39
CA ILE A 644 -13.53 -23.67 -21.60
C ILE A 644 -14.54 -24.43 -22.48
N PRO A 645 -15.42 -25.31 -21.95
CA PRO A 645 -16.44 -25.99 -22.75
C PRO A 645 -17.35 -25.04 -23.54
N GLU A 646 -17.70 -23.88 -22.97
CA GLU A 646 -18.57 -22.88 -23.60
C GLU A 646 -17.85 -22.10 -24.71
N TRP A 647 -16.56 -21.81 -24.50
CA TRP A 647 -15.74 -21.09 -25.48
C TRP A 647 -15.25 -21.99 -26.62
N SER A 648 -15.21 -23.30 -26.40
CA SER A 648 -14.72 -24.29 -27.36
C SER A 648 -15.73 -24.53 -28.49
N THR A 649 -15.24 -24.61 -29.73
CA THR A 649 -16.08 -24.94 -30.89
C THR A 649 -15.45 -26.09 -31.68
N THR A 650 -16.24 -26.78 -32.51
CA THR A 650 -15.69 -27.84 -33.36
C THR A 650 -14.61 -27.35 -34.31
N ALA A 651 -14.72 -26.12 -34.83
CA ALA A 651 -13.74 -25.54 -35.76
C ALA A 651 -12.49 -24.99 -35.05
N SER A 652 -12.63 -24.57 -33.79
CA SER A 652 -11.56 -23.98 -32.97
C SER A 652 -11.64 -24.56 -31.56
N PRO A 653 -11.20 -25.83 -31.38
CA PRO A 653 -11.29 -26.50 -30.10
C PRO A 653 -10.33 -25.90 -29.06
N ILE A 654 -10.83 -25.78 -27.84
CA ILE A 654 -10.09 -25.40 -26.63
C ILE A 654 -10.11 -26.58 -25.67
N HIS A 655 -8.94 -26.93 -25.13
CA HIS A 655 -8.81 -27.97 -24.11
C HIS A 655 -7.98 -27.47 -22.93
N LEU A 656 -8.45 -27.77 -21.72
CA LEU A 656 -7.77 -27.45 -20.48
C LEU A 656 -6.51 -28.31 -20.31
N VAL A 657 -5.42 -27.65 -19.94
CA VAL A 657 -4.20 -28.27 -19.44
C VAL A 657 -4.23 -28.16 -17.92
N GLU A 658 -4.36 -29.31 -17.25
CA GLU A 658 -4.44 -29.42 -15.78
C GLU A 658 -3.05 -29.30 -15.17
N LEU A 659 -2.44 -28.12 -15.31
CA LEU A 659 -1.08 -27.83 -14.87
C LEU A 659 -0.97 -27.87 -13.35
N GLU A 660 -1.89 -27.26 -12.61
CA GLU A 660 -1.88 -27.22 -11.14
C GLU A 660 -1.74 -28.62 -10.52
N LYS A 661 -2.43 -29.62 -11.09
CA LYS A 661 -2.36 -31.03 -10.63
C LYS A 661 -1.05 -31.73 -10.99
N ASN A 662 -0.33 -31.23 -11.99
CA ASN A 662 0.87 -31.87 -12.53
C ASN A 662 2.17 -31.16 -12.13
N TYR A 663 2.07 -29.95 -11.59
CA TYR A 663 3.20 -29.14 -11.14
C TYR A 663 3.25 -29.14 -9.60
N ASN A 664 4.31 -29.71 -9.03
CA ASN A 664 4.42 -29.97 -7.60
C ASN A 664 4.81 -28.72 -6.79
N CYS A 665 3.95 -27.69 -6.83
CA CYS A 665 4.09 -26.48 -6.05
C CYS A 665 2.78 -26.13 -5.37
N GLN A 666 2.86 -25.77 -4.10
CA GLN A 666 1.75 -25.46 -3.20
C GLN A 666 2.22 -24.42 -2.18
N PRO A 667 1.29 -23.72 -1.47
CA PRO A 667 1.65 -22.72 -0.46
C PRO A 667 2.62 -23.25 0.60
N SER A 668 2.47 -24.51 0.99
CA SER A 668 3.33 -25.17 1.97
C SER A 668 4.73 -25.52 1.46
N SER A 669 4.90 -25.75 0.15
CA SER A 669 6.19 -26.14 -0.44
C SER A 669 6.15 -26.12 -1.97
N CYS A 670 7.26 -25.72 -2.59
CA CYS A 670 7.44 -25.76 -4.05
C CYS A 670 8.82 -26.34 -4.42
N PRO A 671 9.04 -27.66 -4.24
CA PRO A 671 10.32 -28.32 -4.52
C PRO A 671 10.72 -28.32 -6.00
N VAL A 672 9.77 -28.11 -6.92
CA VAL A 672 10.03 -28.02 -8.37
C VAL A 672 10.14 -26.58 -8.87
N GLY A 673 10.01 -25.60 -7.97
CA GLY A 673 10.28 -24.19 -8.24
C GLY A 673 11.66 -23.79 -7.73
N SER A 674 12.35 -22.96 -8.50
CA SER A 674 13.63 -22.38 -8.12
C SER A 674 13.48 -21.28 -7.05
N ASP A 675 12.41 -20.50 -7.11
CA ASP A 675 12.11 -19.35 -6.23
C ASP A 675 10.67 -19.39 -5.68
N GLY A 676 10.16 -20.60 -5.49
CA GLY A 676 8.80 -20.80 -5.02
C GLY A 676 7.71 -20.77 -6.09
N LEU A 677 8.02 -20.41 -7.35
CA LEU A 677 7.09 -20.46 -8.48
C LEU A 677 7.75 -20.93 -9.78
N HIS A 678 8.87 -20.34 -10.18
CA HIS A 678 9.45 -20.56 -11.51
C HIS A 678 10.14 -21.92 -11.61
N PRO A 679 9.91 -22.69 -12.69
CA PRO A 679 10.31 -24.08 -12.77
C PRO A 679 11.83 -24.24 -12.69
N ASN A 680 12.27 -25.16 -11.83
CA ASN A 680 13.59 -25.78 -11.99
C ASN A 680 13.52 -26.88 -13.06
N ALA A 681 14.63 -27.56 -13.35
CA ALA A 681 14.70 -28.57 -14.41
C ALA A 681 13.65 -29.70 -14.26
N MET A 682 13.27 -30.08 -13.04
CA MET A 682 12.20 -31.04 -12.80
C MET A 682 10.82 -30.43 -13.10
N GLY A 683 10.60 -29.19 -12.66
CA GLY A 683 9.40 -28.42 -12.96
C GLY A 683 9.16 -28.25 -14.45
N GLU A 684 10.20 -28.03 -15.25
CA GLU A 684 10.10 -27.95 -16.72
C GLU A 684 9.50 -29.22 -17.33
N TYR A 685 9.92 -30.40 -16.87
CA TYR A 685 9.35 -31.69 -17.30
C TYR A 685 7.90 -31.85 -16.85
N GLN A 686 7.55 -31.39 -15.65
CA GLN A 686 6.18 -31.46 -15.14
C GLN A 686 5.20 -30.59 -15.95
N ILE A 687 5.59 -29.35 -16.27
CA ILE A 687 4.78 -28.47 -17.13
C ILE A 687 4.63 -29.09 -18.52
N ALA A 688 5.73 -29.53 -19.14
CA ALA A 688 5.69 -30.16 -20.46
C ALA A 688 4.85 -31.45 -20.47
N ARG A 689 4.90 -32.24 -19.39
CA ARG A 689 4.03 -33.42 -19.22
C ARG A 689 2.56 -33.04 -19.21
N ALA A 690 2.17 -32.01 -18.45
CA ALA A 690 0.79 -31.54 -18.41
C ALA A 690 0.26 -31.21 -19.81
N PHE A 691 1.02 -30.42 -20.59
CA PHE A 691 0.66 -30.12 -21.98
C PHE A 691 0.59 -31.37 -22.84
N SER A 692 1.59 -32.26 -22.78
CA SER A 692 1.60 -33.49 -23.58
C SER A 692 0.41 -34.42 -23.29
N GLN A 693 -0.08 -34.46 -22.05
CA GLN A 693 -1.28 -35.24 -21.69
C GLN A 693 -2.51 -34.75 -22.44
N THR A 694 -2.75 -33.43 -22.44
CA THR A 694 -3.85 -32.81 -23.19
C THR A 694 -3.69 -32.99 -24.70
N LEU A 695 -2.46 -32.85 -25.22
CA LEU A 695 -2.19 -33.04 -26.66
C LEU A 695 -2.51 -34.47 -27.12
N VAL A 696 -2.15 -35.49 -26.34
CA VAL A 696 -2.46 -36.89 -26.68
C VAL A 696 -3.95 -37.18 -26.50
N LYS A 697 -4.50 -36.83 -25.34
CA LYS A 697 -5.84 -37.24 -24.95
C LYS A 697 -6.93 -36.53 -25.77
N ASP A 698 -6.79 -35.22 -25.96
CA ASP A 698 -7.88 -34.39 -26.44
C ASP A 698 -7.64 -33.92 -27.89
N PHE A 699 -6.39 -33.71 -28.30
CA PHE A 699 -6.06 -33.33 -29.68
C PHE A 699 -5.66 -34.52 -30.58
N GLY A 700 -5.39 -35.70 -30.01
CA GLY A 700 -4.90 -36.86 -30.76
C GLY A 700 -3.51 -36.65 -31.37
N ILE A 701 -2.71 -35.75 -30.78
CA ILE A 701 -1.34 -35.45 -31.22
C ILE A 701 -0.37 -36.27 -30.37
N GLY A 702 0.37 -37.17 -31.01
CA GLY A 702 1.24 -38.13 -30.34
C GLY A 702 0.49 -39.38 -29.86
N SER A 703 1.25 -40.35 -29.36
CA SER A 703 0.77 -41.67 -28.94
C SER A 703 0.84 -41.91 -27.43
N SER A 704 1.74 -41.22 -26.73
CA SER A 704 1.91 -41.28 -25.29
C SER A 704 2.37 -39.93 -24.73
N ALA A 705 1.94 -39.60 -23.52
CA ALA A 705 2.37 -38.38 -22.84
C ALA A 705 3.86 -38.45 -22.44
N LEU A 706 4.50 -37.29 -22.25
CA LEU A 706 5.89 -37.20 -21.82
C LEU A 706 6.10 -37.95 -20.49
N SER A 707 7.14 -38.78 -20.43
CA SER A 707 7.62 -39.41 -19.21
C SER A 707 8.67 -38.53 -18.53
N ILE A 708 8.52 -38.30 -17.23
CA ILE A 708 9.49 -37.56 -16.42
C ILE A 708 10.65 -38.50 -16.05
N PRO A 709 11.92 -38.13 -16.33
CA PRO A 709 13.08 -38.91 -15.89
C PRO A 709 13.13 -39.04 -14.36
N SER A 710 13.58 -40.20 -13.86
CA SER A 710 13.74 -40.43 -12.41
C SER A 710 14.89 -39.63 -11.79
N ASP A 711 15.84 -39.20 -12.62
CA ASP A 711 16.97 -38.36 -12.24
C ASP A 711 17.08 -37.21 -13.25
N VAL A 712 17.00 -35.98 -12.75
CA VAL A 712 17.14 -34.76 -13.54
C VAL A 712 18.36 -34.03 -13.02
N PRO A 713 19.44 -33.90 -13.81
CA PRO A 713 20.66 -33.25 -13.37
C PRO A 713 20.40 -31.84 -12.85
N ALA A 714 20.99 -31.51 -11.71
CA ALA A 714 20.97 -30.15 -11.20
C ALA A 714 21.72 -29.20 -12.14
N ARG A 715 21.26 -27.96 -12.21
CA ARG A 715 21.93 -26.88 -12.95
C ARG A 715 23.35 -26.69 -12.41
N PRO A 716 24.39 -26.70 -13.28
CA PRO A 716 25.76 -26.45 -12.84
C PRO A 716 25.96 -24.97 -12.48
N LEU A 717 26.29 -24.68 -11.22
CA LEU A 717 26.67 -23.35 -10.73
C LEU A 717 28.08 -23.40 -10.11
N PRO A 718 29.15 -23.35 -10.93
CA PRO A 718 30.52 -23.36 -10.41
C PRO A 718 30.81 -22.12 -9.55
N VAL A 719 31.81 -22.24 -8.67
CA VAL A 719 32.36 -21.09 -7.92
C VAL A 719 32.79 -20.02 -8.93
N PRO A 720 32.37 -18.75 -8.77
CA PRO A 720 32.78 -17.67 -9.64
C PRO A 720 34.31 -17.57 -9.78
N SER A 721 34.80 -17.60 -11.02
CA SER A 721 36.22 -17.45 -11.33
C SER A 721 36.62 -15.97 -11.38
N ASN A 722 37.94 -15.72 -11.30
CA ASN A 722 38.51 -14.36 -11.32
C ASN A 722 37.88 -13.40 -10.29
N PHE A 723 37.43 -13.95 -9.15
CA PHE A 723 36.90 -13.17 -8.04
C PHE A 723 37.98 -12.21 -7.51
N LYS A 724 37.64 -10.91 -7.47
CA LYS A 724 38.50 -9.83 -7.02
C LYS A 724 37.70 -8.92 -6.12
N VAL A 725 38.35 -8.42 -5.08
CA VAL A 725 37.85 -7.36 -4.19
C VAL A 725 38.95 -6.31 -4.16
N PHE A 726 38.62 -5.06 -4.50
CA PHE A 726 39.61 -3.99 -4.64
C PHE A 726 39.01 -2.63 -4.30
N THR A 727 39.88 -1.70 -3.92
CA THR A 727 39.51 -0.29 -3.70
C THR A 727 39.10 0.36 -5.02
N SER A 728 37.97 1.06 -5.00
CA SER A 728 37.39 1.74 -6.16
C SER A 728 36.91 3.15 -5.80
N PRO A 729 36.52 3.99 -6.77
CA PRO A 729 35.91 5.29 -6.46
C PRO A 729 34.66 5.19 -5.57
N SER A 730 33.88 4.11 -5.67
CA SER A 730 32.75 3.80 -4.78
C SER A 730 33.19 3.24 -3.42
N GLY A 731 34.48 3.29 -3.06
CA GLY A 731 35.02 2.71 -1.83
C GLY A 731 35.60 1.33 -2.06
N VAL A 732 34.75 0.30 -2.13
CA VAL A 732 35.15 -1.09 -2.43
C VAL A 732 34.25 -1.67 -3.51
N THR A 733 34.85 -2.30 -4.52
CA THR A 733 34.14 -3.05 -5.54
C THR A 733 34.61 -4.50 -5.53
N ALA A 734 33.67 -5.43 -5.69
CA ALA A 734 33.94 -6.82 -5.99
C ALA A 734 33.45 -7.18 -7.40
N THR A 735 34.28 -7.91 -8.15
CA THR A 735 33.95 -8.38 -9.51
C THR A 735 34.39 -9.82 -9.70
N TRP A 736 33.72 -10.55 -10.57
CA TRP A 736 34.05 -11.92 -10.95
C TRP A 736 33.64 -12.16 -12.41
N ASP A 737 34.09 -13.27 -12.99
CA ASP A 737 33.58 -13.67 -14.31
C ASP A 737 32.12 -14.09 -14.20
N PRO A 738 31.27 -13.74 -15.19
CA PRO A 738 29.89 -14.19 -15.20
C PRO A 738 29.81 -15.72 -15.31
N VAL A 739 29.02 -16.33 -14.43
CA VAL A 739 28.70 -17.75 -14.44
C VAL A 739 27.46 -17.96 -15.31
N TYR A 740 27.65 -18.63 -16.45
CA TYR A 740 26.54 -18.94 -17.35
C TYR A 740 25.45 -19.73 -16.63
N GLY A 741 24.23 -19.22 -16.66
CA GLY A 741 23.09 -19.84 -16.00
C GLY A 741 22.88 -19.44 -14.53
N ALA A 742 23.67 -18.52 -13.98
CA ALA A 742 23.32 -17.86 -12.73
C ALA A 742 22.18 -16.86 -12.97
N TYR A 743 21.17 -16.84 -12.10
CA TYR A 743 20.07 -15.86 -12.15
C TYR A 743 20.46 -14.57 -11.43
N ASN A 744 21.27 -14.72 -10.39
CA ASN A 744 21.85 -13.68 -9.56
C ASN A 744 23.09 -14.27 -8.85
N TYR A 745 23.73 -13.46 -8.01
CA TYR A 745 24.81 -13.90 -7.14
C TYR A 745 24.46 -13.54 -5.71
N ASP A 746 24.57 -14.51 -4.80
CA ASP A 746 24.52 -14.19 -3.38
C ASP A 746 25.87 -13.57 -3.01
N VAL A 747 25.82 -12.44 -2.31
CA VAL A 747 26.99 -11.73 -1.82
C VAL A 747 26.89 -11.65 -0.31
N ARG A 748 28.01 -11.81 0.37
CA ARG A 748 28.09 -11.52 1.79
C ARG A 748 29.32 -10.71 2.12
N SER A 749 29.15 -9.71 2.98
CA SER A 749 30.20 -8.80 3.39
C SER A 749 30.17 -8.51 4.89
N LYS A 750 31.32 -8.19 5.46
CA LYS A 750 31.43 -7.59 6.79
C LYS A 750 32.58 -6.58 6.84
N ILE A 751 32.53 -5.65 7.77
CA ILE A 751 33.59 -4.67 8.03
C ILE A 751 34.41 -5.13 9.23
N LYS A 752 35.73 -5.11 9.10
CA LYS A 752 36.64 -5.48 10.19
C LYS A 752 36.52 -4.49 11.35
N GLY A 753 36.29 -5.01 12.55
CA GLY A 753 36.00 -4.20 13.74
C GLY A 753 34.51 -3.85 13.92
N GLY A 754 33.66 -4.16 12.93
CA GLY A 754 32.20 -4.10 13.04
C GLY A 754 31.59 -5.39 13.59
N ILE A 755 30.33 -5.64 13.23
CA ILE A 755 29.59 -6.85 13.64
C ILE A 755 30.34 -8.10 13.15
N PRO A 756 30.52 -9.15 13.99
CA PRO A 756 31.37 -10.30 13.65
C PRO A 756 30.80 -11.20 12.56
N ASN A 757 29.48 -11.17 12.33
CA ASN A 757 28.79 -12.00 11.35
C ASN A 757 28.80 -11.34 9.96
N PHE A 758 28.80 -12.17 8.92
CA PHE A 758 28.57 -11.69 7.56
C PHE A 758 27.13 -11.20 7.40
N SER A 759 26.98 -10.01 6.83
CA SER A 759 25.72 -9.59 6.24
C SER A 759 25.60 -10.15 4.83
N ALA A 760 24.44 -10.69 4.48
CA ALA A 760 24.21 -11.37 3.21
C ALA A 760 23.04 -10.75 2.44
N GLY A 761 23.12 -10.83 1.12
CA GLY A 761 22.09 -10.43 0.17
C GLY A 761 22.42 -10.95 -1.23
N SER A 762 21.87 -10.35 -2.27
CA SER A 762 22.14 -10.78 -3.64
C SER A 762 22.36 -9.60 -4.59
N VAL A 763 23.01 -9.82 -5.73
CA VAL A 763 23.14 -8.84 -6.83
C VAL A 763 22.76 -9.51 -8.15
N SER A 764 22.16 -8.77 -9.07
CA SER A 764 21.66 -9.33 -10.34
C SER A 764 22.74 -9.53 -11.42
N SER A 765 23.94 -8.98 -11.22
CA SER A 765 25.06 -9.06 -12.17
C SER A 765 26.36 -9.43 -11.48
N ASN A 766 27.43 -9.67 -12.24
CA ASN A 766 28.73 -10.09 -11.74
C ASN A 766 29.58 -8.94 -11.14
N ARG A 767 28.93 -8.07 -10.36
CA ARG A 767 29.51 -6.90 -9.71
C ARG A 767 28.77 -6.57 -8.42
N TRP A 768 29.51 -6.22 -7.38
CA TRP A 768 29.02 -5.66 -6.13
C TRP A 768 29.85 -4.43 -5.77
N ASP A 769 29.20 -3.39 -5.28
CA ASP A 769 29.83 -2.16 -4.80
C ASP A 769 29.38 -1.93 -3.35
N ALA A 770 30.28 -1.42 -2.52
CA ALA A 770 29.95 -1.09 -1.14
C ALA A 770 29.03 0.14 -1.09
N THR A 771 27.94 0.04 -0.32
CA THR A 771 27.05 1.15 -0.02
C THR A 771 27.49 1.85 1.26
N TRP A 772 27.41 3.19 1.25
CA TRP A 772 27.86 4.08 2.33
C TRP A 772 29.26 3.76 2.90
N PRO A 773 30.31 3.68 2.06
CA PRO A 773 31.66 3.42 2.54
C PRO A 773 32.25 4.63 3.24
N ILE A 774 33.03 4.39 4.30
CA ILE A 774 33.88 5.40 4.95
C ILE A 774 35.35 5.07 4.71
N ASP A 775 36.17 6.10 4.49
CA ASP A 775 37.61 5.98 4.30
C ASP A 775 38.28 5.17 5.42
N GLY A 776 39.11 4.20 5.03
CA GLY A 776 39.86 3.34 5.95
C GLY A 776 39.12 2.09 6.42
N TRP A 777 37.83 1.90 6.12
CA TRP A 777 37.12 0.66 6.45
C TRP A 777 37.62 -0.52 5.61
N GLU A 778 37.95 -1.63 6.26
CA GLU A 778 38.38 -2.87 5.60
C GLU A 778 37.21 -3.84 5.48
N TYR A 779 36.84 -4.17 4.24
CA TYR A 779 35.75 -5.09 3.92
C TYR A 779 36.29 -6.50 3.67
N GLU A 780 35.60 -7.51 4.19
CA GLU A 780 35.73 -8.91 3.80
C GLU A 780 34.52 -9.31 2.95
N VAL A 781 34.73 -9.86 1.75
CA VAL A 781 33.64 -10.19 0.82
C VAL A 781 33.76 -11.62 0.31
N GLN A 782 32.62 -12.30 0.18
CA GLN A 782 32.47 -13.59 -0.49
C GLN A 782 31.26 -13.55 -1.42
N VAL A 783 31.32 -14.33 -2.49
CA VAL A 783 30.27 -14.41 -3.51
C VAL A 783 30.03 -15.87 -3.89
N ARG A 784 28.80 -16.21 -4.28
CA ARG A 784 28.49 -17.46 -4.97
C ARG A 784 27.47 -17.22 -6.08
N ALA A 785 27.52 -18.04 -7.12
CA ALA A 785 26.45 -18.07 -8.13
C ALA A 785 25.17 -18.67 -7.54
N SER A 786 24.02 -18.16 -7.97
CA SER A 786 22.71 -18.58 -7.47
C SER A 786 21.69 -18.62 -8.61
N ALA A 787 20.80 -19.61 -8.56
CA ALA A 787 19.67 -19.75 -9.47
C ALA A 787 18.40 -20.03 -8.65
N GLY A 788 17.83 -18.96 -8.09
CA GLY A 788 16.71 -19.02 -7.15
C GLY A 788 17.17 -19.36 -5.73
N ASP A 789 16.23 -19.78 -4.88
CA ASP A 789 16.43 -20.03 -3.46
C ASP A 789 17.11 -21.37 -3.20
N THR A 790 16.84 -22.37 -4.04
CA THR A 790 17.19 -23.77 -3.78
C THR A 790 18.46 -24.23 -4.51
N ILE A 791 18.92 -23.51 -5.55
CA ILE A 791 20.09 -23.90 -6.35
C ILE A 791 21.21 -22.88 -6.15
N LYS A 792 22.23 -23.27 -5.37
CA LYS A 792 23.33 -22.39 -4.96
C LYS A 792 24.67 -23.06 -5.25
N GLY A 793 25.64 -22.28 -5.76
CA GLY A 793 27.03 -22.70 -5.87
C GLY A 793 27.78 -22.61 -4.53
N ASP A 794 29.03 -23.04 -4.53
CA ASP A 794 29.94 -22.84 -3.40
C ASP A 794 30.42 -21.38 -3.31
N TRP A 795 30.69 -20.93 -2.09
CA TRP A 795 31.26 -19.61 -1.83
C TRP A 795 32.71 -19.53 -2.33
N THR A 796 33.08 -18.37 -2.87
CA THR A 796 34.48 -18.01 -3.08
C THR A 796 35.26 -17.98 -1.76
N THR A 797 36.59 -18.04 -1.85
CA THR A 797 37.45 -17.64 -0.73
C THR A 797 37.19 -16.19 -0.34
N THR A 798 37.31 -15.87 0.95
CA THR A 798 37.24 -14.49 1.43
C THR A 798 38.40 -13.67 0.88
N LEU A 799 38.09 -12.55 0.23
CA LEU A 799 39.05 -11.53 -0.16
C LEU A 799 38.73 -10.22 0.56
N THR A 800 39.74 -9.35 0.68
CA THR A 800 39.64 -8.10 1.43
C THR A 800 40.11 -6.89 0.65
N ALA A 801 39.53 -5.72 0.94
CA ALA A 801 40.02 -4.43 0.46
C ALA A 801 39.66 -3.32 1.46
N THR A 802 40.44 -2.24 1.42
CA THR A 802 40.20 -1.03 2.23
C THR A 802 39.50 0.03 1.38
N ALA A 803 38.45 0.63 1.91
CA ALA A 803 37.70 1.69 1.25
C ALA A 803 38.49 3.00 1.23
N HIS A 804 38.55 3.64 0.06
CA HIS A 804 39.02 5.01 -0.14
C HIS A 804 38.05 5.74 -1.09
N PRO A 805 36.81 6.01 -0.63
CA PRO A 805 35.75 6.50 -1.50
C PRO A 805 36.06 7.90 -2.05
N GLN A 806 35.67 8.10 -3.30
CA GLN A 806 35.70 9.39 -4.02
C GLN A 806 34.32 10.04 -4.08
N THR A 807 33.43 9.64 -3.17
CA THR A 807 32.10 10.22 -2.99
C THR A 807 32.22 11.49 -2.14
N ALA A 808 31.27 12.41 -2.30
CA ALA A 808 31.25 13.63 -1.51
C ALA A 808 30.76 13.35 -0.08
N GLU A 809 31.17 14.21 0.86
CA GLU A 809 30.64 14.17 2.22
C GLU A 809 29.13 14.41 2.25
N ALA A 810 28.50 14.08 3.38
CA ALA A 810 27.11 14.36 3.64
C ALA A 810 26.81 15.88 3.59
N PRO A 811 25.61 16.30 3.15
CA PRO A 811 25.21 17.71 3.19
C PRO A 811 25.25 18.32 4.61
N LYS A 812 25.50 19.63 4.69
CA LYS A 812 25.67 20.36 5.95
C LYS A 812 24.45 21.23 6.23
N ASN A 813 24.28 21.62 7.49
CA ASN A 813 23.23 22.57 7.92
C ASN A 813 21.83 22.22 7.40
N VAL A 814 21.49 20.93 7.38
CA VAL A 814 20.21 20.49 6.84
C VAL A 814 19.05 20.95 7.73
N ILE A 815 18.10 21.63 7.11
CA ILE A 815 16.89 22.18 7.73
C ILE A 815 15.70 21.51 7.05
N VAL A 816 14.99 20.68 7.80
CA VAL A 816 13.68 20.14 7.43
C VAL A 816 12.63 21.03 8.08
N THR A 817 11.50 21.31 7.42
CA THR A 817 10.31 22.05 7.88
C THR A 817 9.05 21.28 7.54
N ALA A 818 8.24 20.92 8.53
CA ALA A 818 6.98 20.24 8.29
C ALA A 818 6.03 21.15 7.52
N THR A 819 5.35 20.59 6.54
CA THR A 819 4.18 21.20 5.89
C THR A 819 2.92 20.48 6.37
N SER A 820 1.74 20.88 5.91
CA SER A 820 0.49 20.19 6.27
C SER A 820 0.47 18.73 5.78
N THR A 821 1.05 18.45 4.61
CA THR A 821 0.97 17.15 3.93
C THR A 821 2.34 16.54 3.62
N GLY A 822 3.41 17.01 4.26
CA GLY A 822 4.77 16.54 4.03
C GLY A 822 5.82 17.44 4.68
N PHE A 823 6.89 17.76 3.96
CA PHE A 823 7.96 18.63 4.46
C PHE A 823 8.74 19.36 3.35
N ASP A 824 9.23 20.56 3.68
CA ASP A 824 10.28 21.25 2.94
C ASP A 824 11.64 20.93 3.55
N ILE A 825 12.66 20.69 2.74
CA ILE A 825 14.02 20.42 3.21
C ILE A 825 15.01 21.28 2.43
N SER A 826 16.04 21.79 3.11
CA SER A 826 17.13 22.57 2.52
C SER A 826 18.45 22.26 3.21
N TRP A 827 19.57 22.43 2.52
CA TRP A 827 20.90 22.15 3.06
C TRP A 827 21.96 23.01 2.38
N ASP A 828 23.12 23.10 3.05
CA ASP A 828 24.34 23.60 2.45
C ASP A 828 25.08 22.43 1.78
N PRO A 829 25.59 22.59 0.56
CA PRO A 829 26.52 21.62 -0.03
C PRO A 829 27.73 21.36 0.88
N PRO A 830 28.30 20.14 0.86
CA PRO A 830 29.57 19.90 1.53
C PRO A 830 30.69 20.73 0.89
N THR A 831 31.81 20.88 1.63
CA THR A 831 32.97 21.69 1.22
C THR A 831 34.28 20.88 1.23
N GLY A 832 34.18 19.57 1.47
CA GLY A 832 35.30 18.64 1.56
C GLY A 832 35.72 18.10 0.19
N ALA A 833 36.51 17.03 0.20
CA ALA A 833 36.92 16.34 -1.02
C ALA A 833 35.69 15.92 -1.85
N TYR A 834 35.82 16.01 -3.18
CA TYR A 834 34.80 15.60 -4.15
C TYR A 834 33.48 16.40 -4.12
N SER A 835 33.37 17.46 -3.32
CA SER A 835 32.14 18.28 -3.27
C SER A 835 31.82 18.97 -4.60
N ASP A 836 32.84 19.33 -5.38
CA ASP A 836 32.68 19.98 -6.70
C ASP A 836 32.17 19.00 -7.79
N SER A 837 32.12 17.69 -7.52
CA SER A 837 31.64 16.69 -8.48
C SER A 837 30.21 16.22 -8.22
N ILE A 838 29.52 16.78 -7.23
CA ILE A 838 28.13 16.43 -6.92
C ILE A 838 27.23 16.73 -8.12
N THR A 839 26.49 15.74 -8.56
CA THR A 839 25.50 15.85 -9.64
C THR A 839 24.08 15.97 -9.10
N GLU A 840 23.78 15.25 -8.01
CA GLU A 840 22.43 15.13 -7.46
C GLU A 840 22.47 14.91 -5.94
N TYR A 841 21.33 15.12 -5.29
CA TYR A 841 21.06 14.81 -3.90
C TYR A 841 19.85 13.89 -3.84
N ASN A 842 19.89 12.89 -2.97
CA ASN A 842 18.75 12.01 -2.76
C ASN A 842 18.25 12.17 -1.33
N VAL A 843 16.98 12.55 -1.18
CA VAL A 843 16.30 12.65 0.11
C VAL A 843 15.71 11.29 0.43
N ILE A 844 16.20 10.67 1.50
CA ILE A 844 15.72 9.39 2.01
C ILE A 844 14.73 9.69 3.13
N TYR A 845 13.53 9.12 3.07
CA TYR A 845 12.53 9.26 4.12
C TYR A 845 11.79 7.95 4.36
N TRP A 846 11.29 7.76 5.59
CA TRP A 846 10.66 6.52 6.02
C TRP A 846 9.62 6.82 7.10
N ASP A 847 8.39 6.36 6.93
CA ASP A 847 7.36 6.47 7.97
C ASP A 847 7.65 5.48 9.11
N LYS A 848 8.02 6.01 10.28
CA LYS A 848 8.34 5.19 11.45
C LYS A 848 7.11 4.75 12.23
N ASP A 849 5.96 5.34 11.93
CA ASP A 849 4.72 5.10 12.65
C ASP A 849 3.76 4.21 11.84
N ALA A 850 4.00 4.07 10.52
CA ALA A 850 3.39 3.04 9.70
C ALA A 850 4.05 1.66 9.92
N GLU A 851 3.24 0.65 10.18
CA GLU A 851 3.71 -0.74 10.22
C GLU A 851 4.18 -1.18 8.82
N CYS A 852 5.33 -1.86 8.76
CA CYS A 852 5.84 -2.48 7.54
C CYS A 852 6.16 -1.50 6.38
N ASP A 853 6.33 -0.20 6.66
CA ASP A 853 6.72 0.79 5.65
C ASP A 853 8.19 0.66 5.24
N PHE A 854 8.51 1.13 4.02
CA PHE A 854 9.84 1.07 3.44
C PHE A 854 10.53 2.43 3.37
N VAL A 855 11.85 2.40 3.26
CA VAL A 855 12.61 3.61 2.99
C VAL A 855 12.38 4.05 1.54
N THR A 856 12.03 5.32 1.39
CA THR A 856 11.69 5.97 0.13
C THR A 856 12.74 7.01 -0.23
N GLY A 857 13.01 7.15 -1.52
CA GLY A 857 13.99 8.07 -2.10
C GLY A 857 13.32 9.08 -3.01
N ALA A 858 13.84 10.31 -3.01
CA ALA A 858 13.44 11.37 -3.91
C ALA A 858 14.68 12.20 -4.30
N ALA A 859 15.01 12.18 -5.60
CA ALA A 859 16.24 12.77 -6.10
C ALA A 859 16.06 14.17 -6.69
N PHE A 860 17.03 15.06 -6.43
CA PHE A 860 16.99 16.48 -6.81
C PHE A 860 18.37 16.97 -7.23
N LYS A 861 18.42 17.93 -8.16
CA LYS A 861 19.65 18.67 -8.51
C LYS A 861 19.91 19.89 -7.63
N GLY A 862 18.86 20.43 -7.02
CA GLY A 862 18.93 21.59 -6.14
C GLY A 862 19.37 21.24 -4.72
N THR A 863 19.64 22.25 -3.91
CA THR A 863 20.00 22.12 -2.48
C THR A 863 18.79 22.29 -1.54
N SER A 864 17.60 22.07 -2.10
CA SER A 864 16.33 22.10 -1.39
C SER A 864 15.32 21.24 -2.13
N ALA A 865 14.37 20.66 -1.41
CA ALA A 865 13.29 19.86 -1.94
C ALA A 865 11.98 20.10 -1.19
N HIS A 866 10.87 19.83 -1.87
CA HIS A 866 9.54 19.75 -1.30
C HIS A 866 9.03 18.32 -1.49
N ILE A 867 8.65 17.67 -0.40
CA ILE A 867 8.05 16.33 -0.38
C ILE A 867 6.63 16.47 0.14
N SER A 868 5.67 15.88 -0.58
CA SER A 868 4.23 15.95 -0.30
C SER A 868 3.58 14.58 -0.42
N GLY A 869 2.35 14.44 0.08
CA GLY A 869 1.61 13.19 0.04
C GLY A 869 2.00 12.23 1.17
N LEU A 870 2.56 12.76 2.26
CA LEU A 870 2.88 12.01 3.46
C LEU A 870 1.69 11.99 4.41
N VAL A 871 1.61 10.96 5.25
CA VAL A 871 0.54 10.80 6.23
C VAL A 871 0.67 11.87 7.31
N THR A 872 -0.41 12.60 7.55
CA THR A 872 -0.42 13.70 8.52
C THR A 872 -0.39 13.15 9.95
N GLY A 873 0.44 13.73 10.81
CA GLY A 873 0.62 13.27 12.19
C GLY A 873 1.60 12.11 12.37
N HIS A 874 2.09 11.52 11.28
CA HIS A 874 3.09 10.45 11.31
C HIS A 874 4.51 10.98 11.41
N ARG A 875 5.37 10.31 12.16
CA ARG A 875 6.79 10.62 12.26
C ARG A 875 7.57 9.96 11.14
N HIS A 876 8.05 10.78 10.22
CA HIS A 876 8.95 10.35 9.16
C HIS A 876 10.40 10.58 9.56
N PHE A 877 11.22 9.52 9.51
CA PHE A 877 12.67 9.64 9.42
C PHE A 877 13.04 10.41 8.15
N VAL A 878 14.08 11.24 8.21
CA VAL A 878 14.60 11.96 7.04
C VAL A 878 16.13 11.93 7.06
N ALA A 879 16.72 11.67 5.90
CA ALA A 879 18.14 11.82 5.62
C ALA A 879 18.35 12.38 4.22
N VAL A 880 19.53 12.93 3.96
CA VAL A 880 19.91 13.39 2.62
C VAL A 880 21.33 12.94 2.31
N GLU A 881 21.52 12.35 1.14
CA GLU A 881 22.83 11.91 0.65
C GLU A 881 23.22 12.64 -0.64
N THR A 882 24.52 12.65 -0.93
CA THR A 882 25.06 13.20 -2.17
C THR A 882 25.28 12.11 -3.20
N TRP A 883 25.15 12.45 -4.47
CA TRP A 883 25.48 11.58 -5.59
C TRP A 883 26.47 12.26 -6.52
N ASN A 884 27.51 11.52 -6.91
CA ASN A 884 28.43 11.91 -7.98
C ASN A 884 28.74 10.69 -8.86
N ALA A 885 29.66 10.84 -9.83
CA ALA A 885 30.03 9.76 -10.74
C ALA A 885 30.68 8.53 -10.04
N ALA A 886 31.09 8.64 -8.78
CA ALA A 886 31.62 7.53 -8.00
C ALA A 886 30.53 6.72 -7.27
N GLY A 887 29.37 7.31 -6.99
CA GLY A 887 28.23 6.67 -6.31
C GLY A 887 27.64 7.55 -5.20
N GLU A 888 26.83 6.93 -4.33
CA GLU A 888 26.25 7.58 -3.17
C GLU A 888 27.28 7.88 -2.06
N GLY A 889 27.19 9.08 -1.49
CA GLY A 889 27.90 9.46 -0.27
C GLY A 889 27.21 8.93 0.98
N PHE A 890 27.92 8.98 2.12
CA PHE A 890 27.31 8.66 3.42
C PHE A 890 26.19 9.67 3.74
N PRO A 891 25.01 9.24 4.22
CA PRO A 891 23.87 10.13 4.39
C PRO A 891 24.04 11.07 5.60
N ALA A 892 23.55 12.31 5.46
CA ALA A 892 23.29 13.18 6.58
C ALA A 892 21.94 12.76 7.18
N VAL A 893 21.98 12.02 8.28
CA VAL A 893 20.78 11.77 9.08
C VAL A 893 20.36 13.07 9.73
N VAL A 894 19.10 13.41 9.55
CA VAL A 894 18.53 14.61 10.13
C VAL A 894 17.36 14.25 11.01
N ARG A 895 16.70 15.29 11.52
CA ARG A 895 15.62 15.17 12.47
C ARG A 895 14.43 14.56 11.75
N SER A 896 13.75 13.64 12.40
CA SER A 896 12.45 13.18 11.98
C SER A 896 11.47 14.38 11.89
N VAL A 897 10.47 14.28 11.02
CA VAL A 897 9.46 15.31 10.80
C VAL A 897 8.08 14.71 10.98
N ILE A 898 7.16 15.50 11.52
CA ILE A 898 5.75 15.11 11.67
C ILE A 898 4.90 16.10 10.86
N PRO A 899 4.45 15.75 9.65
CA PRO A 899 3.57 16.59 8.85
C PRO A 899 2.31 16.99 9.63
N GLY A 900 1.89 18.25 9.48
CA GLY A 900 0.67 18.81 10.10
C GLY A 900 0.67 19.00 11.62
N ALA A 901 1.75 18.68 12.35
CA ALA A 901 1.77 18.73 13.82
C ALA A 901 1.89 20.13 14.48
N GLY A 902 1.92 21.23 13.70
CA GLY A 902 2.05 22.60 14.25
C GLY A 902 3.39 22.86 14.95
N THR A 903 3.50 23.85 15.87
CA THR A 903 4.68 24.10 16.75
C THR A 903 4.46 23.52 18.15
N PRO A 904 5.34 22.66 18.73
CA PRO A 904 5.06 22.04 20.00
C PRO A 904 5.31 23.06 21.12
N PRO A 905 4.48 23.09 22.17
CA PRO A 905 4.73 23.92 23.34
C PRO A 905 5.99 23.45 24.08
N PRO A 906 6.72 24.30 24.84
CA PRO A 906 7.86 23.86 25.66
C PRO A 906 7.52 22.65 26.55
N PRO A 907 8.46 21.72 26.78
CA PRO A 907 8.16 20.48 27.48
C PRO A 907 8.05 20.78 28.97
N THR A 908 7.13 20.10 29.64
CA THR A 908 6.89 20.27 31.08
C THR A 908 7.60 19.20 31.90
N ASP A 909 7.67 19.42 33.21
CA ASP A 909 8.19 18.46 34.19
C ASP A 909 9.64 17.97 33.94
N LEU A 910 10.52 18.86 33.45
CA LEU A 910 11.94 18.55 33.34
C LEU A 910 12.53 18.26 34.74
N LYS A 911 12.86 16.99 34.99
CA LYS A 911 13.54 16.51 36.18
C LYS A 911 14.96 16.14 35.85
N ILE A 912 15.90 16.57 36.70
CA ILE A 912 17.32 16.30 36.56
C ILE A 912 17.79 15.60 37.83
N ILE A 913 18.24 14.37 37.70
CA ILE A 913 18.69 13.51 38.80
C ILE A 913 20.14 13.13 38.51
N ALA A 914 21.06 13.25 39.46
CA ALA A 914 22.39 12.69 39.28
C ALA A 914 22.26 11.19 39.46
N ALA A 915 22.60 10.46 38.40
CA ALA A 915 22.77 9.02 38.50
C ALA A 915 24.04 8.70 39.29
N ASP A 916 25.11 9.49 39.11
CA ASP A 916 26.39 9.36 39.80
C ASP A 916 27.17 10.71 39.79
N PRO A 917 28.38 10.82 40.38
CA PRO A 917 29.15 12.07 40.44
C PRO A 917 29.50 12.72 39.09
N THR A 918 29.30 12.04 37.97
CA THR A 918 29.67 12.45 36.61
C THR A 918 28.53 12.34 35.60
N THR A 919 27.36 11.84 36.01
CA THR A 919 26.23 11.54 35.13
C THR A 919 24.94 12.18 35.64
N ALA A 920 24.21 12.89 34.78
CA ALA A 920 22.87 13.38 35.05
C ALA A 920 21.83 12.66 34.17
N HIS A 921 20.81 12.10 34.80
CA HIS A 921 19.62 11.54 34.17
C HIS A 921 18.54 12.61 34.10
N LEU A 922 18.13 12.98 32.89
CA LEU A 922 17.09 13.96 32.62
C LEU A 922 15.81 13.24 32.16
N THR A 923 14.66 13.64 32.66
CA THR A 923 13.34 13.15 32.23
C THR A 923 12.37 14.32 32.09
N TRP A 924 11.37 14.19 31.22
CA TRP A 924 10.37 15.22 30.99
C TRP A 924 9.07 14.62 30.43
N ASP A 925 8.01 15.42 30.37
CA ASP A 925 6.76 15.00 29.76
C ASP A 925 6.90 14.88 28.24
N SER A 926 6.43 13.77 27.67
CA SER A 926 6.37 13.60 26.22
C SER A 926 5.29 14.49 25.59
N LEU A 927 5.58 14.99 24.40
CA LEU A 927 4.71 15.82 23.57
C LEU A 927 4.48 15.10 22.25
N SER A 928 3.22 14.82 21.92
CA SER A 928 2.83 14.13 20.68
C SER A 928 3.23 14.89 19.42
N ALA A 929 3.24 16.22 19.47
CA ALA A 929 3.71 17.04 18.36
C ALA A 929 5.25 17.06 18.23
N ALA A 930 6.02 16.67 19.25
CA ALA A 930 7.47 16.78 19.18
C ALA A 930 8.10 15.57 18.46
N ALA A 931 8.73 15.81 17.31
CA ALA A 931 9.53 14.80 16.63
C ALA A 931 10.83 14.45 17.40
N GLY A 932 11.15 15.21 18.44
CA GLY A 932 12.26 15.00 19.37
C GLY A 932 12.57 16.24 20.21
N TYR A 933 13.51 16.09 21.14
CA TYR A 933 13.92 17.12 22.11
C TYR A 933 15.39 17.43 21.94
N ARG A 934 15.73 18.72 21.97
CA ARG A 934 17.12 19.15 22.02
C ARG A 934 17.43 19.68 23.41
N LEU A 935 18.63 19.35 23.90
CA LEU A 935 19.13 19.74 25.21
C LEU A 935 20.25 20.76 25.02
N TRP A 936 20.24 21.79 25.85
CA TRP A 936 21.34 22.74 25.98
C TRP A 936 21.85 22.70 27.40
N SER A 937 23.15 22.92 27.56
CA SER A 937 23.75 23.09 28.87
C SER A 937 24.76 24.21 28.90
N ARG A 938 24.97 24.79 30.08
CA ARG A 938 26.10 25.69 30.35
C ARG A 938 26.64 25.48 31.74
N ASN A 939 27.92 25.77 31.93
CA ASN A 939 28.52 25.75 33.25
C ASN A 939 28.33 27.11 33.94
N VAL A 940 27.47 27.16 34.96
CA VAL A 940 27.10 28.44 35.62
C VAL A 940 28.25 29.09 36.40
N ASN A 941 29.29 28.34 36.73
CA ASN A 941 30.45 28.85 37.47
C ASN A 941 31.61 29.27 36.57
N ALA A 942 31.55 28.97 35.27
CA ALA A 942 32.51 29.47 34.30
C ALA A 942 32.10 30.87 33.85
N ALA A 943 32.87 31.89 34.26
CA ALA A 943 32.63 33.28 33.89
C ALA A 943 32.58 33.44 32.36
N GLY A 944 31.43 33.88 31.83
CA GLY A 944 31.20 34.04 30.39
C GLY A 944 30.63 32.80 29.67
N SER A 945 30.29 31.72 30.38
CA SER A 945 29.68 30.52 29.80
C SER A 945 28.30 30.81 29.20
N LYS A 946 28.04 30.25 28.02
CA LYS A 946 26.79 30.36 27.26
C LYS A 946 26.14 28.99 27.15
N LEU A 947 24.81 28.96 26.98
CA LEU A 947 24.07 27.74 26.65
C LEU A 947 24.57 27.20 25.32
N GLU A 948 25.15 26.01 25.36
CA GLU A 948 25.62 25.28 24.20
C GLU A 948 24.71 24.08 23.98
N ALA A 949 24.32 23.87 22.72
CA ALA A 949 23.49 22.74 22.38
C ALA A 949 24.30 21.46 22.45
N LEU A 950 23.74 20.41 23.05
CA LEU A 950 24.29 19.07 22.90
C LEU A 950 24.15 18.62 21.43
N ASN A 951 25.10 17.79 20.99
CA ASN A 951 25.29 17.45 19.58
C ASN A 951 24.18 16.58 18.97
N TYR A 952 23.21 16.11 19.76
CA TYR A 952 22.15 15.20 19.31
C TYR A 952 20.75 15.62 19.81
N THR A 953 19.73 15.19 19.06
CA THR A 953 18.30 15.30 19.44
C THR A 953 17.88 13.95 20.02
N VAL A 954 17.09 13.96 21.08
CA VAL A 954 16.61 12.77 21.77
C VAL A 954 15.16 12.53 21.37
N GLU A 955 14.83 11.34 20.86
CA GLU A 955 13.44 10.99 20.49
C GLU A 955 12.63 10.54 21.71
N ALA A 956 13.30 10.05 22.75
CA ALA A 956 12.69 9.69 24.02
C ALA A 956 12.51 10.91 24.93
N SER A 957 11.57 10.81 25.88
CA SER A 957 11.37 11.83 26.92
C SER A 957 12.33 11.69 28.12
N CYS A 958 13.50 11.09 27.88
CA CYS A 958 14.57 10.91 28.85
C CYS A 958 15.94 10.92 28.19
N SER A 959 16.98 11.37 28.90
CA SER A 959 18.35 11.41 28.39
C SER A 959 19.40 11.39 29.50
N ASP A 960 20.41 10.55 29.35
CA ASP A 960 21.58 10.52 30.22
C ASP A 960 22.71 11.39 29.67
N GLN A 961 23.28 12.23 30.53
CA GLN A 961 24.38 13.14 30.22
C GLN A 961 25.62 12.76 31.02
N TYR A 962 26.64 12.28 30.32
CA TYR A 962 27.87 11.71 30.90
C TYR A 962 29.02 12.72 30.96
N TYR A 963 30.07 12.40 31.73
CA TYR A 963 31.36 13.10 31.81
C TYR A 963 31.30 14.54 32.36
N LEU A 964 30.36 14.85 33.25
CA LEU A 964 30.20 16.16 33.88
C LEU A 964 31.28 16.40 34.98
N PHE A 965 32.50 16.78 34.60
CA PHE A 965 33.60 17.12 35.54
C PHE A 965 33.85 18.64 35.68
N PRO A 966 34.32 19.16 36.85
CA PRO A 966 34.53 18.51 38.15
C PRO A 966 33.61 19.06 39.27
N GLY A 967 32.70 18.22 39.79
CA GLY A 967 32.15 18.34 41.15
C GLY A 967 31.01 19.35 41.40
N THR A 968 29.88 18.80 41.85
CA THR A 968 28.65 19.47 42.34
C THR A 968 27.95 20.39 41.34
N TRP A 969 27.07 19.79 40.50
CA TRP A 969 25.87 20.38 39.88
C TRP A 969 25.91 21.87 39.47
N ASN A 970 26.92 22.27 38.71
CA ASN A 970 27.06 23.65 38.23
C ASN A 970 26.62 23.80 36.78
N TYR A 971 25.57 23.09 36.38
CA TYR A 971 25.04 23.17 35.02
C TYR A 971 23.60 23.67 35.03
N GLU A 972 23.32 24.67 34.21
CA GLU A 972 21.96 25.02 33.83
C GLU A 972 21.62 24.28 32.55
N TRP A 973 20.42 23.70 32.50
CA TRP A 973 19.92 22.93 31.38
C TRP A 973 18.68 23.60 30.81
N GLU A 974 18.63 23.73 29.49
CA GLU A 974 17.43 24.17 28.77
C GLU A 974 17.02 23.04 27.82
N MET A 975 15.72 22.89 27.61
CA MET A 975 15.17 21.89 26.73
C MET A 975 14.04 22.48 25.90
N CYS A 976 14.09 22.20 24.59
CA CYS A 976 13.08 22.67 23.65
C CYS A 976 12.56 21.48 22.84
N PRO A 977 11.23 21.32 22.74
CA PRO A 977 10.62 20.37 21.83
C PRO A 977 10.61 21.00 20.43
N ARG A 978 10.55 20.18 19.39
CA ARG A 978 10.77 20.67 18.03
C ARG A 978 9.74 20.12 17.04
N THR A 979 9.14 21.00 16.24
CA THR A 979 8.44 20.71 14.96
C THR A 979 8.84 21.66 13.81
N ILE A 980 9.79 22.58 14.04
CA ILE A 980 10.60 23.37 13.07
C ILE A 980 10.41 24.91 13.11
N SER A 981 11.54 25.61 13.33
CA SER A 981 12.06 26.73 12.50
C SER A 981 13.41 27.21 13.09
N GLY A 982 14.23 27.81 12.23
CA GLY A 982 15.63 28.15 12.50
C GLY A 982 15.90 29.05 13.72
N GLN A 983 17.17 29.11 14.10
CA GLN A 983 17.69 30.06 15.08
C GLN A 983 17.20 31.48 14.75
N ARG A 984 16.40 32.07 15.63
CA ARG A 984 16.57 33.50 15.93
C ARG A 984 17.37 33.60 17.22
N ARG A 985 18.42 34.39 17.14
CA ARG A 985 19.33 34.76 18.24
C ARG A 985 18.58 35.24 19.48
#